data_AF-A0A2R6XQT1-F1
#
_entry.id   AF-A0A2R6XQT1-F1
#
_cell.length_a   1.000
_cell.length_b   1.000
_cell.length_c   1.000
_cell.angle_alpha   90.00
_cell.angle_beta   90.00
_cell.angle_gamma   90.00
#
_symmetry.space_group_name_H-M   'P 1'
#
loop_
_entity.id
_entity.type
_entity.pdbx_description
1 polymer ?
#
loop_
_entity_poly.entity_id
_entity_poly.type
_entity_poly.pdbx_seq_one_letter_code
_entity_poly.pdbx_strand_id
1 'polypeptide(L)'
;MTRSRRSVERRQPGFQVWPVVAVGILLWACVAEPVVAQDITGYVSIDCGGTGGVDPVTLMEWVSDDGFLDSERQLVNERVAVRARVRLNSARPEAQDNAEQLKTAMVFVPGARAKSKYCYNLTVAHDATTSTDYLVRAMFPSRALTAEGNVPLDAYGSRFYFTVDSTFVSTIDLDPSEATTVEMVVSSLDTNLLVCLVPLEDRSSMAAISSLELRPLNGTLYSNRGSAKSNTGTTTKMQSSYLVTVARFNFGGNESSPSVRYPSDPYDRLWQAGRLSKQALGEVGARRRMGKVQMRLEVSDDNDTPGEVLETAWEGESMASKITFEFDIRGAQAVRPLPTFFLTMMFLDVGPELDAGAPPKPRLVYVDLVDYSPESASSVRWISGTTVQHNLTTRWYNYKQLFFHNEARFTVSADVNSSLPAMINSAELLGEFDAVNQRTAPVDASAITDFSERFENLVDTAGDPCLPVPWDWLMCSIEIPPRITQINITGDVVAGELNARVGNLSRLTVLDLSNNQFNGSLPESLAQLVTLNALDVANNSLSGELPAFEPKSLKNLQSVTLRSNAFSGSLSDLVNALDTPVSDMDLSFNNFSGAIPMEITNLKNLKSLDLSNNQLSGTLDSGIFNLPKLTTLNLKNNSLEGMVHDDLWKESRPVEVALDDNKFTEINLTTWGQAQRFYEFEQRVSLVRNTIRNVILPSHVNLNNSDRRSWEMLPNQGHILLGGTPWCEQIGSNASLVQRYLCREDEREDFWMPDTADKNGVSTRTLVIIGVACGLLVLLMGFIVFVFMWRVWKRMLDLRQIQEALAKDDVRPPFFKYEELKAATGDFSKRNELGKGAFGAVYKAKLADGSIVAVKRLFATEQNVADFLKEMVLITGIKHRHLVQLKGCCVRDKQRMLVYEYAENNNLAEALWGKDKAFVLTWTQRLNIAVGIARGLSYLHEELQPKIIHRDIKPQNILLDKDWNAKIADFGLARPVNEDATQMATHIGGTLGYFSPEYATLGMFTEKLDVYSYGVLLLEIVSGRRCINFSLPEHDVSLRTVALRLYMEDKLLNVAESGLLAQSPGDEITSVLKTALACVQEDPNKRPSMSQVVNMLTGNSGVAFDIVKELKEQRMWLQDVDDESTLSSFSDLREREDRSLLYSSSSSGGALRTTQLSDMKPRWSSRAMS
;
A
#
# COMPACT_ATOMS: atom_id res chain seq x y z
N MET A 1 44.86 5.82 39.16
CA MET A 1 45.48 4.89 40.14
C MET A 1 44.39 4.46 41.12
N THR A 2 43.74 3.31 40.94
CA THR A 2 44.17 1.98 41.43
C THR A 2 44.17 1.83 42.96
N ARG A 3 43.08 1.28 43.53
CA ARG A 3 43.17 0.05 44.34
C ARG A 3 41.81 -0.60 44.55
N SER A 4 41.84 -1.90 44.82
CA SER A 4 40.70 -2.81 44.81
C SER A 4 40.43 -3.46 46.17
N ARG A 5 39.29 -4.16 46.23
CA ARG A 5 38.90 -5.30 47.10
C ARG A 5 38.06 -5.05 48.35
N ARG A 6 36.76 -5.38 48.18
CA ARG A 6 36.00 -6.46 48.86
C ARG A 6 35.97 -6.53 50.40
N SER A 7 34.74 -6.33 50.90
CA SER A 7 34.00 -7.16 51.87
C SER A 7 34.60 -7.48 53.25
N VAL A 8 33.86 -7.16 54.33
CA VAL A 8 33.26 -8.12 55.28
C VAL A 8 32.38 -7.37 56.29
N GLU A 9 31.34 -8.03 56.81
CA GLU A 9 30.38 -7.52 57.80
C GLU A 9 31.01 -7.28 59.20
N ARG A 10 30.41 -6.39 60.02
CA ARG A 10 29.74 -6.73 61.31
C ARG A 10 29.37 -5.53 62.21
N ARG A 11 28.14 -5.62 62.77
CA ARG A 11 27.71 -5.24 64.15
C ARG A 11 27.70 -3.73 64.53
N GLN A 12 26.53 -3.12 64.79
CA GLN A 12 25.68 -3.15 66.04
C GLN A 12 26.24 -2.29 67.19
N PRO A 13 25.48 -1.95 68.28
CA PRO A 13 24.02 -1.99 68.56
C PRO A 13 23.48 -0.59 68.98
N GLY A 14 22.26 -0.33 69.48
CA GLY A 14 21.05 -1.12 69.77
C GLY A 14 20.12 -0.39 70.77
N PHE A 15 19.32 -1.16 71.53
CA PHE A 15 18.20 -0.77 72.43
C PHE A 15 16.85 -0.47 71.72
N GLN A 16 15.70 -1.02 72.12
CA GLN A 16 15.41 -1.87 73.29
C GLN A 16 14.32 -2.91 72.99
N VAL A 17 14.45 -4.10 73.59
CA VAL A 17 13.52 -5.25 73.53
C VAL A 17 13.17 -5.62 74.98
N TRP A 18 11.96 -6.12 75.28
CA TRP A 18 11.77 -7.28 76.18
C TRP A 18 10.44 -8.03 75.85
N PRO A 19 10.37 -9.39 75.88
CA PRO A 19 9.49 -10.13 74.96
C PRO A 19 8.83 -11.43 75.52
N VAL A 20 8.39 -12.33 74.62
CA VAL A 20 8.26 -13.82 74.76
C VAL A 20 7.02 -14.35 75.54
N VAL A 21 5.98 -14.89 74.85
CA VAL A 21 5.78 -16.30 74.38
C VAL A 21 5.40 -17.24 75.55
N ALA A 22 4.22 -17.89 75.59
CA ALA A 22 3.84 -19.17 74.95
C ALA A 22 2.36 -19.51 75.34
N VAL A 23 1.58 -20.47 74.78
CA VAL A 23 1.60 -21.39 73.61
C VAL A 23 0.16 -21.98 73.48
N GLY A 24 -0.30 -22.37 72.28
CA GLY A 24 -1.24 -23.52 72.16
C GLY A 24 -2.60 -23.32 71.46
N ILE A 25 -2.62 -23.60 70.15
CA ILE A 25 -3.56 -24.51 69.45
C ILE A 25 -5.02 -24.58 69.98
N LEU A 26 -5.93 -23.85 69.33
CA LEU A 26 -7.23 -24.32 68.78
C LEU A 26 -8.08 -23.13 68.33
N LEU A 27 -8.91 -23.34 67.29
CA LEU A 27 -9.90 -22.38 66.74
C LEU A 27 -9.30 -21.12 66.10
N TRP A 28 -9.12 -21.15 64.78
CA TRP A 28 -9.93 -20.33 63.85
C TRP A 28 -9.76 -20.88 62.43
N ALA A 29 -10.54 -21.91 62.12
CA ALA A 29 -10.82 -22.34 60.76
C ALA A 29 -12.32 -22.09 60.53
N CYS A 30 -12.65 -21.05 59.78
CA CYS A 30 -13.92 -20.88 59.04
C CYS A 30 -13.83 -19.63 58.15
N VAL A 31 -13.93 -19.87 56.83
CA VAL A 31 -14.37 -18.89 55.81
C VAL A 31 -13.53 -17.60 55.69
N ALA A 32 -12.28 -17.77 55.29
CA ALA A 32 -11.82 -17.05 54.10
C ALA A 32 -11.77 -18.10 52.98
N GLU A 33 -12.79 -18.15 52.13
CA GLU A 33 -12.69 -18.92 50.90
C GLU A 33 -11.59 -18.31 50.04
N PRO A 34 -10.67 -19.10 49.47
CA PRO A 34 -9.87 -18.61 48.36
C PRO A 34 -10.83 -18.35 47.21
N VAL A 35 -11.09 -17.07 46.91
CA VAL A 35 -11.70 -16.71 45.62
C VAL A 35 -10.76 -17.31 44.57
N VAL A 36 -11.32 -18.23 43.79
CA VAL A 36 -10.55 -19.03 42.84
C VAL A 36 -9.99 -18.08 41.80
N ALA A 37 -8.69 -17.81 41.86
CA ALA A 37 -7.95 -17.36 40.71
C ALA A 37 -8.06 -18.47 39.66
N GLN A 38 -9.03 -18.35 38.76
CA GLN A 38 -9.18 -19.27 37.64
C GLN A 38 -8.00 -19.02 36.71
N ASP A 39 -7.07 -19.96 36.73
CA ASP A 39 -5.96 -20.08 35.78
C ASP A 39 -6.52 -20.42 34.40
N ILE A 40 -7.06 -19.41 33.71
CA ILE A 40 -7.52 -19.53 32.33
C ILE A 40 -6.31 -19.30 31.43
N THR A 41 -5.64 -20.40 31.08
CA THR A 41 -4.54 -20.41 30.12
C THR A 41 -4.94 -19.71 28.83
N GLY A 42 -4.34 -18.56 28.55
CA GLY A 42 -4.58 -17.76 27.33
C GLY A 42 -5.28 -16.41 27.54
N TYR A 43 -5.70 -16.05 28.76
CA TYR A 43 -6.13 -14.68 29.07
C TYR A 43 -4.93 -13.73 29.22
N VAL A 44 -5.00 -12.54 28.60
CA VAL A 44 -4.08 -11.42 28.86
C VAL A 44 -4.82 -10.08 28.75
N SER A 45 -4.56 -9.17 29.69
CA SER A 45 -5.00 -7.76 29.65
C SER A 45 -3.78 -6.86 29.80
N ILE A 46 -3.55 -5.99 28.82
CA ILE A 46 -2.35 -5.14 28.70
C ILE A 46 -2.73 -3.69 28.97
N ASP A 47 -1.92 -3.01 29.79
CA ASP A 47 -1.92 -1.58 30.06
C ASP A 47 -0.81 -0.92 29.23
N CYS A 48 -1.19 -0.37 28.08
CA CYS A 48 -0.26 0.11 27.08
C CYS A 48 0.39 1.42 27.53
N GLY A 49 1.72 1.42 27.69
CA GLY A 49 2.47 2.54 28.22
C GLY A 49 2.34 2.75 29.74
N GLY A 50 1.73 1.80 30.46
CA GLY A 50 1.65 1.79 31.92
C GLY A 50 2.75 0.99 32.59
N THR A 51 2.42 0.31 33.70
CA THR A 51 3.38 -0.47 34.51
C THR A 51 2.83 -1.79 35.07
N GLY A 52 1.64 -2.21 34.67
CA GLY A 52 0.93 -3.32 35.31
C GLY A 52 0.23 -2.90 36.62
N GLY A 53 -0.77 -3.68 37.04
CA GLY A 53 -1.63 -3.33 38.17
C GLY A 53 -2.85 -4.25 38.32
N VAL A 54 -3.77 -3.84 39.20
CA VAL A 54 -5.03 -4.52 39.47
C VAL A 54 -6.13 -3.47 39.56
N ASP A 55 -7.27 -3.70 38.90
CA ASP A 55 -8.38 -2.76 38.94
C ASP A 55 -9.06 -2.77 40.33
N PRO A 56 -9.25 -1.61 40.98
CA PRO A 56 -9.89 -1.57 42.29
C PRO A 56 -11.40 -1.83 42.26
N VAL A 57 -12.04 -1.80 41.09
CA VAL A 57 -13.47 -2.06 40.87
C VAL A 57 -13.70 -3.49 40.35
N THR A 58 -12.88 -3.94 39.39
CA THR A 58 -13.07 -5.25 38.71
C THR A 58 -12.24 -6.38 39.29
N LEU A 59 -11.18 -6.07 40.03
CA LEU A 59 -10.14 -7.00 40.47
C LEU A 59 -9.39 -7.71 39.32
N MET A 60 -9.56 -7.27 38.06
CA MET A 60 -8.76 -7.80 36.95
C MET A 60 -7.31 -7.35 37.09
N GLU A 61 -6.40 -8.31 37.02
CA GLU A 61 -4.96 -8.05 36.92
C GLU A 61 -4.59 -7.72 35.47
N TRP A 62 -3.71 -6.74 35.28
CA TRP A 62 -3.17 -6.36 33.98
C TRP A 62 -1.64 -6.24 34.01
N VAL A 63 -1.02 -6.49 32.86
CA VAL A 63 0.44 -6.43 32.66
C VAL A 63 0.84 -5.17 31.91
N SER A 64 2.13 -4.80 31.98
CA SER A 64 2.72 -3.79 31.10
C SER A 64 2.74 -4.28 29.64
N ASP A 65 2.86 -3.38 28.67
CA ASP A 65 3.10 -3.78 27.28
C ASP A 65 4.54 -4.25 26.97
N ASP A 66 5.44 -4.12 27.96
CA ASP A 66 6.81 -4.64 27.94
C ASP A 66 6.85 -6.10 27.42
N GLY A 67 7.44 -6.30 26.24
CA GLY A 67 7.59 -7.63 25.62
C GLY A 67 6.42 -8.13 24.76
N PHE A 68 5.32 -7.39 24.63
CA PHE A 68 4.25 -7.68 23.65
C PHE A 68 4.37 -6.84 22.37
N LEU A 69 4.99 -5.67 22.44
CA LEU A 69 5.18 -4.75 21.32
C LEU A 69 6.45 -5.11 20.52
N ASP A 70 6.30 -5.41 19.22
CA ASP A 70 7.42 -5.70 18.34
C ASP A 70 8.40 -4.53 18.25
N SER A 71 9.69 -4.82 18.34
CA SER A 71 10.79 -3.84 18.30
C SER A 71 10.71 -2.72 19.35
N GLU A 72 9.97 -2.92 20.46
CA GLU A 72 9.76 -1.93 21.54
C GLU A 72 11.03 -1.14 21.92
N ARG A 73 12.13 -1.85 22.22
CA ARG A 73 13.40 -1.22 22.65
C ARG A 73 13.95 -0.24 21.60
N GLN A 74 13.82 -0.56 20.32
CA GLN A 74 14.23 0.30 19.22
C GLN A 74 13.31 1.52 19.14
N LEU A 75 11.99 1.30 19.18
CA LEU A 75 10.99 2.38 19.13
C LEU A 75 11.14 3.37 20.29
N VAL A 76 11.43 2.90 21.51
CA VAL A 76 11.67 3.75 22.69
C VAL A 76 13.00 4.49 22.58
N ASN A 77 14.08 3.84 22.12
CA ASN A 77 15.39 4.48 21.91
C ASN A 77 15.33 5.59 20.85
N GLU A 78 14.59 5.38 19.76
CA GLU A 78 14.34 6.37 18.72
C GLU A 78 13.37 7.48 19.13
N ARG A 79 12.72 7.35 20.30
CA ARG A 79 11.62 8.21 20.79
C ARG A 79 10.40 8.23 19.87
N VAL A 80 10.17 7.13 19.17
CA VAL A 80 8.97 6.87 18.36
C VAL A 80 7.85 6.36 19.27
N ALA A 81 8.13 5.38 20.12
CA ALA A 81 7.22 4.95 21.18
C ALA A 81 7.44 5.82 22.44
N VAL A 82 6.38 6.48 22.89
CA VAL A 82 6.39 7.44 24.00
C VAL A 82 5.21 7.14 24.93
N ARG A 83 5.50 6.93 26.22
CA ARG A 83 4.46 6.78 27.24
C ARG A 83 3.79 8.13 27.50
N ALA A 84 2.45 8.14 27.58
CA ALA A 84 1.66 9.34 27.81
C ALA A 84 0.62 9.12 28.91
N ARG A 85 0.27 10.22 29.59
CA ARG A 85 -0.84 10.26 30.55
C ARG A 85 -2.06 10.86 29.89
N VAL A 86 -3.20 10.21 30.07
CA VAL A 86 -4.50 10.66 29.57
C VAL A 86 -5.18 11.53 30.64
N ARG A 87 -5.72 12.68 30.24
CA ARG A 87 -6.54 13.52 31.14
C ARG A 87 -8.00 13.11 31.03
N LEU A 88 -8.44 12.23 31.92
CA LEU A 88 -9.85 11.86 32.03
C LEU A 88 -10.72 13.05 32.46
N ASN A 89 -11.92 13.17 31.88
CA ASN A 89 -12.84 14.26 32.14
C ASN A 89 -13.59 14.02 33.45
N SER A 90 -13.38 14.87 34.46
CA SER A 90 -13.91 14.71 35.82
C SER A 90 -15.44 14.84 35.95
N ALA A 91 -16.15 15.14 34.86
CA ALA A 91 -17.60 15.28 34.83
C ALA A 91 -18.39 13.96 34.81
N ARG A 92 -17.75 12.81 34.53
CA ARG A 92 -18.39 11.47 34.57
C ARG A 92 -17.45 10.36 35.11
N PRO A 93 -17.06 10.39 36.40
CA PRO A 93 -16.14 9.38 36.96
C PRO A 93 -16.74 7.97 37.01
N GLU A 94 -18.07 7.88 37.17
CA GLU A 94 -18.80 6.62 37.43
C GLU A 94 -19.19 5.84 36.16
N ALA A 95 -18.82 6.33 34.96
CA ALA A 95 -19.25 5.78 33.68
C ALA A 95 -18.13 5.09 32.87
N GLN A 96 -16.90 5.04 33.40
CA GLN A 96 -15.76 4.38 32.76
C GLN A 96 -15.27 3.23 33.64
N ASP A 97 -15.98 2.12 33.49
CA ASP A 97 -15.46 0.80 33.81
C ASP A 97 -14.08 0.59 33.15
N ASN A 98 -13.07 0.15 33.91
CA ASN A 98 -11.63 0.10 33.56
C ASN A 98 -10.93 1.47 33.40
N ALA A 99 -11.38 2.52 34.09
CA ALA A 99 -10.77 3.85 34.03
C ALA A 99 -9.27 3.93 34.41
N GLU A 100 -8.69 2.93 35.12
CA GLU A 100 -7.27 2.96 35.49
C GLU A 100 -6.34 2.75 34.28
N GLN A 101 -6.57 1.72 33.46
CA GLN A 101 -5.80 1.48 32.21
C GLN A 101 -6.03 2.61 31.18
N LEU A 102 -7.13 3.36 31.29
CA LEU A 102 -7.38 4.56 30.48
C LEU A 102 -6.63 5.82 30.96
N LYS A 103 -5.86 5.78 32.06
CA LYS A 103 -5.00 6.92 32.49
C LYS A 103 -3.65 6.93 31.77
N THR A 104 -3.28 5.83 31.15
CA THR A 104 -2.02 5.58 30.46
C THR A 104 -2.28 5.32 28.97
N ALA A 105 -1.28 5.60 28.14
CA ALA A 105 -1.29 5.26 26.73
C ALA A 105 0.13 5.10 26.20
N MET A 106 0.32 4.11 25.33
CA MET A 106 1.46 4.08 24.43
C MET A 106 1.13 4.94 23.20
N VAL A 107 2.00 5.90 22.90
CA VAL A 107 1.82 6.87 21.81
C VAL A 107 2.98 6.73 20.83
N PHE A 108 2.66 6.49 19.57
CA PHE A 108 3.61 6.34 18.49
C PHE A 108 3.68 7.64 17.68
N VAL A 109 4.72 8.44 17.92
CA VAL A 109 4.91 9.73 17.24
C VAL A 109 5.71 9.53 15.94
N PRO A 110 5.38 10.27 14.85
CA PRO A 110 6.19 10.28 13.63
C PRO A 110 7.66 10.68 13.91
N GLY A 111 8.55 9.70 13.75
CA GLY A 111 10.00 9.85 13.97
C GLY A 111 10.75 10.41 12.77
N ALA A 112 12.09 10.46 12.88
CA ALA A 112 12.96 10.86 11.77
C ALA A 112 12.98 9.83 10.63
N ARG A 113 12.73 8.55 10.94
CA ARG A 113 12.41 7.47 9.99
C ARG A 113 10.97 7.04 10.28
N ALA A 114 10.10 7.08 9.28
CA ALA A 114 8.67 6.87 9.45
C ALA A 114 8.31 5.39 9.31
N LYS A 115 7.81 4.75 10.39
CA LYS A 115 7.44 3.33 10.40
C LYS A 115 6.15 3.09 9.60
N SER A 116 6.05 1.94 8.93
CA SER A 116 4.83 1.49 8.23
C SER A 116 3.73 1.08 9.22
N LYS A 117 4.08 0.50 10.37
CA LYS A 117 3.15 -0.01 11.38
C LYS A 117 3.79 -0.25 12.75
N TYR A 118 2.94 -0.40 13.76
CA TYR A 118 3.31 -0.77 15.12
C TYR A 118 2.47 -1.98 15.54
N CYS A 119 3.08 -3.13 15.82
CA CYS A 119 2.36 -4.39 16.04
C CYS A 119 2.59 -4.96 17.44
N TYR A 120 1.50 -5.38 18.07
CA TYR A 120 1.49 -6.21 19.27
C TYR A 120 1.36 -7.68 18.84
N ASN A 121 2.13 -8.55 19.47
CA ASN A 121 2.21 -9.98 19.16
C ASN A 121 1.65 -10.78 20.35
N LEU A 122 0.47 -11.36 20.19
CA LEU A 122 -0.28 -12.00 21.28
C LEU A 122 -0.35 -13.52 21.08
N THR A 123 0.21 -14.28 22.02
CA THR A 123 0.17 -15.76 21.97
C THR A 123 -1.25 -16.28 22.20
N VAL A 124 -1.71 -17.19 21.34
CA VAL A 124 -3.00 -17.90 21.48
C VAL A 124 -2.78 -19.38 21.84
N ALA A 125 -3.68 -19.95 22.63
CA ALA A 125 -3.70 -21.37 22.94
C ALA A 125 -4.18 -22.18 21.72
N HIS A 126 -3.25 -22.66 20.91
CA HIS A 126 -3.53 -23.39 19.68
C HIS A 126 -3.68 -24.91 19.93
N ASP A 127 -4.92 -25.41 19.92
CA ASP A 127 -5.21 -26.83 19.71
C ASP A 127 -5.38 -27.09 18.20
N ALA A 128 -4.56 -27.97 17.62
CA ALA A 128 -4.63 -28.30 16.18
C ALA A 128 -5.96 -28.95 15.74
N THR A 129 -6.79 -29.38 16.69
CA THR A 129 -8.06 -30.07 16.45
C THR A 129 -9.31 -29.19 16.58
N THR A 130 -9.23 -28.03 17.24
CA THR A 130 -10.40 -27.13 17.46
C THR A 130 -10.05 -25.66 17.22
N SER A 131 -10.96 -24.93 16.56
CA SER A 131 -10.83 -23.48 16.36
C SER A 131 -11.34 -22.76 17.59
N THR A 132 -10.44 -22.39 18.51
CA THR A 132 -10.77 -21.53 19.65
C THR A 132 -11.08 -20.12 19.14
N ASP A 133 -12.24 -19.59 19.51
CA ASP A 133 -12.57 -18.18 19.32
C ASP A 133 -12.00 -17.36 20.47
N TYR A 134 -11.58 -16.13 20.17
CA TYR A 134 -10.99 -15.21 21.13
C TYR A 134 -11.72 -13.88 21.10
N LEU A 135 -11.97 -13.29 22.26
CA LEU A 135 -12.33 -11.88 22.37
C LEU A 135 -11.06 -11.03 22.34
N VAL A 136 -11.01 -10.07 21.43
CA VAL A 136 -10.02 -8.99 21.40
C VAL A 136 -10.73 -7.69 21.77
N ARG A 137 -10.24 -6.98 22.78
CA ARG A 137 -10.71 -5.63 23.12
C ARG A 137 -9.53 -4.66 23.05
N ALA A 138 -9.64 -3.64 22.21
CA ALA A 138 -8.67 -2.54 22.12
C ALA A 138 -9.33 -1.23 22.58
N MET A 139 -8.68 -0.52 23.49
CA MET A 139 -9.13 0.77 24.02
C MET A 139 -8.16 1.87 23.60
N PHE A 140 -8.68 2.87 22.91
CA PHE A 140 -7.94 4.02 22.39
C PHE A 140 -8.23 5.25 23.26
N PRO A 141 -7.21 6.02 23.67
CA PRO A 141 -7.37 7.16 24.57
C PRO A 141 -8.13 8.31 23.92
N SER A 142 -8.60 9.27 24.73
CA SER A 142 -8.94 10.58 24.21
C SER A 142 -7.68 11.34 23.77
N ARG A 143 -7.82 12.31 22.88
CA ARG A 143 -6.72 13.18 22.40
C ARG A 143 -6.13 14.08 23.50
N ALA A 144 -6.72 14.13 24.69
CA ALA A 144 -6.26 14.91 25.84
C ALA A 144 -5.03 14.29 26.54
N LEU A 145 -3.98 14.04 25.75
CA LEU A 145 -2.76 13.34 26.14
C LEU A 145 -1.69 14.30 26.68
N THR A 146 -0.81 13.81 27.54
CA THR A 146 0.43 14.49 27.96
C THR A 146 1.56 13.47 27.94
N ALA A 147 2.40 13.52 26.90
CA ALA A 147 3.58 12.68 26.76
C ALA A 147 4.62 12.94 27.86
N GLU A 148 5.27 11.88 28.33
CA GLU A 148 6.47 12.02 29.13
C GLU A 148 7.61 12.62 28.27
N GLY A 149 8.46 13.46 28.87
CA GLY A 149 9.52 14.18 28.15
C GLY A 149 9.10 15.44 27.37
N ASN A 150 7.86 15.94 27.54
CA ASN A 150 7.34 17.17 26.91
C ASN A 150 7.26 17.12 25.36
N VAL A 151 6.92 15.98 24.77
CA VAL A 151 6.67 15.89 23.31
C VAL A 151 5.35 16.59 22.95
N PRO A 152 5.33 17.52 21.96
CA PRO A 152 4.13 18.28 21.61
C PRO A 152 3.18 17.46 20.70
N LEU A 153 2.36 16.62 21.31
CA LEU A 153 1.46 15.69 20.61
C LEU A 153 0.40 16.40 19.73
N ASP A 154 -0.03 17.60 20.11
CA ASP A 154 -1.06 18.38 19.39
C ASP A 154 -0.70 18.70 17.93
N ALA A 155 0.59 18.66 17.57
CA ALA A 155 1.10 18.96 16.24
C ALA A 155 0.81 17.88 15.19
N TYR A 156 0.44 16.67 15.61
CA TYR A 156 0.26 15.51 14.74
C TYR A 156 -1.22 15.22 14.41
N GLY A 157 -1.46 14.48 13.33
CA GLY A 157 -2.77 13.89 13.05
C GLY A 157 -3.09 12.77 14.04
N SER A 158 -4.34 12.63 14.46
CA SER A 158 -4.80 11.61 15.44
C SER A 158 -5.49 10.41 14.79
N ARG A 159 -5.41 10.28 13.47
CA ARG A 159 -6.14 9.29 12.68
C ARG A 159 -5.21 8.21 12.14
N PHE A 160 -5.54 6.94 12.33
CA PHE A 160 -4.74 5.78 11.92
C PHE A 160 -5.64 4.56 11.68
N TYR A 161 -5.13 3.51 11.06
CA TYR A 161 -5.87 2.26 10.88
C TYR A 161 -5.54 1.27 12.01
N PHE A 162 -6.55 0.50 12.42
CA PHE A 162 -6.45 -0.61 13.35
C PHE A 162 -6.69 -1.92 12.59
N THR A 163 -5.78 -2.88 12.71
CA THR A 163 -5.86 -4.18 12.04
C THR A 163 -5.62 -5.33 13.02
N VAL A 164 -6.21 -6.48 12.72
CA VAL A 164 -5.94 -7.74 13.40
C VAL A 164 -5.55 -8.76 12.34
N ASP A 165 -4.37 -9.36 12.51
CA ASP A 165 -3.58 -9.97 11.45
C ASP A 165 -3.54 -9.07 10.20
N SER A 166 -3.87 -9.60 9.03
CA SER A 166 -3.99 -8.84 7.78
C SER A 166 -5.39 -8.27 7.53
N THR A 167 -6.32 -8.43 8.48
CA THR A 167 -7.68 -7.90 8.37
C THR A 167 -7.74 -6.46 8.88
N PHE A 168 -8.10 -5.53 7.99
CA PHE A 168 -8.45 -4.17 8.38
C PHE A 168 -9.72 -4.19 9.25
N VAL A 169 -9.64 -3.61 10.45
CA VAL A 169 -10.79 -3.55 11.36
C VAL A 169 -11.45 -2.19 11.27
N SER A 170 -10.75 -1.08 11.52
CA SER A 170 -11.37 0.25 11.43
C SER A 170 -10.34 1.37 11.26
N THR A 171 -10.82 2.56 10.89
CA THR A 171 -10.06 3.81 11.04
C THR A 171 -10.39 4.43 12.39
N ILE A 172 -9.38 4.53 13.26
CA ILE A 172 -9.47 5.21 14.54
C ILE A 172 -9.11 6.69 14.33
N ASP A 173 -9.82 7.60 14.98
CA ASP A 173 -9.51 9.02 15.06
C ASP A 173 -9.79 9.49 16.48
N LEU A 174 -8.75 9.84 17.25
CA LEU A 174 -8.88 10.03 18.70
C LEU A 174 -9.81 11.23 19.02
N ASP A 175 -10.90 10.97 19.74
CA ASP A 175 -11.87 11.99 20.16
C ASP A 175 -11.22 13.00 21.13
N PRO A 176 -11.54 14.31 21.08
CA PRO A 176 -10.98 15.31 21.99
C PRO A 176 -11.21 15.07 23.49
N SER A 177 -12.20 14.25 23.86
CA SER A 177 -12.76 14.16 25.21
C SER A 177 -13.05 12.75 25.71
N GLU A 178 -13.38 11.80 24.84
CA GLU A 178 -13.80 10.45 25.20
C GLU A 178 -12.82 9.37 24.67
N ALA A 179 -12.77 8.23 25.35
CA ALA A 179 -12.02 7.06 24.88
C ALA A 179 -12.88 6.26 23.89
N THR A 180 -12.25 5.61 22.91
CA THR A 180 -12.93 4.74 21.93
C THR A 180 -12.58 3.28 22.21
N THR A 181 -13.57 2.41 22.30
CA THR A 181 -13.36 0.96 22.48
C THR A 181 -13.77 0.23 21.21
N VAL A 182 -12.92 -0.67 20.72
CA VAL A 182 -13.26 -1.68 19.72
C VAL A 182 -13.19 -3.04 20.39
N GLU A 183 -14.28 -3.81 20.32
CA GLU A 183 -14.35 -5.16 20.84
C GLU A 183 -14.78 -6.10 19.72
N MET A 184 -14.10 -7.23 19.57
CA MET A 184 -14.32 -8.16 18.48
C MET A 184 -14.05 -9.61 18.85
N VAL A 185 -14.81 -10.53 18.29
CA VAL A 185 -14.52 -11.97 18.33
C VAL A 185 -13.73 -12.35 17.08
N VAL A 186 -12.59 -13.00 17.28
CA VAL A 186 -11.68 -13.47 16.23
C VAL A 186 -11.39 -14.95 16.38
N SER A 187 -11.18 -15.65 15.28
CA SER A 187 -10.58 -16.98 15.28
C SER A 187 -9.16 -16.87 14.74
N SER A 188 -8.17 -17.38 15.46
CA SER A 188 -6.81 -17.54 14.93
C SER A 188 -6.59 -18.98 14.47
N LEU A 189 -5.86 -19.13 13.36
CA LEU A 189 -5.37 -20.42 12.85
C LEU A 189 -3.86 -20.62 13.14
N ASP A 190 -3.21 -19.61 13.70
CA ASP A 190 -1.78 -19.59 14.04
C ASP A 190 -1.57 -19.75 15.56
N THR A 191 -0.32 -19.86 16.00
CA THR A 191 0.05 -19.81 17.43
C THR A 191 -0.01 -18.40 18.03
N ASN A 192 -0.05 -17.37 17.18
CA ASN A 192 -0.03 -15.96 17.57
C ASN A 192 -1.12 -15.19 16.81
N LEU A 193 -1.55 -14.08 17.38
CA LEU A 193 -2.41 -13.07 16.78
C LEU A 193 -1.65 -11.74 16.73
N LEU A 194 -1.53 -11.12 15.55
CA LEU A 194 -0.93 -9.80 15.41
C LEU A 194 -2.00 -8.72 15.51
N VAL A 195 -1.76 -7.68 16.31
CA VAL A 195 -2.66 -6.52 16.43
C VAL A 195 -1.87 -5.26 16.09
N CYS A 196 -2.15 -4.64 14.94
CA CYS A 196 -1.31 -3.57 14.41
C CYS A 196 -2.04 -2.22 14.31
N LEU A 197 -1.29 -1.16 14.60
CA LEU A 197 -1.65 0.23 14.36
C LEU A 197 -0.86 0.73 13.15
N VAL A 198 -1.55 1.16 12.10
CA VAL A 198 -0.95 1.58 10.82
C VAL A 198 -1.18 3.08 10.64
N PRO A 199 -0.14 3.93 10.63
CA PRO A 199 -0.27 5.33 10.24
C PRO A 199 -0.93 5.52 8.87
N LEU A 200 -1.48 6.71 8.62
CA LEU A 200 -1.95 7.09 7.28
C LEU A 200 -0.78 7.10 6.27
N GLU A 201 -1.10 7.13 4.98
CA GLU A 201 -0.15 7.00 3.87
C GLU A 201 1.02 8.01 3.90
N ASP A 202 0.80 9.21 4.44
CA ASP A 202 1.84 10.24 4.60
C ASP A 202 2.73 10.03 5.85
N ARG A 203 2.41 9.02 6.65
CA ARG A 203 2.98 8.65 7.96
C ARG A 203 3.11 9.82 8.95
N SER A 204 2.29 10.86 8.80
CA SER A 204 2.27 12.04 9.68
C SER A 204 1.32 11.90 10.88
N SER A 205 0.53 10.83 10.90
CA SER A 205 -0.39 10.51 11.99
C SER A 205 0.30 9.83 13.16
N MET A 206 0.00 10.31 14.36
CA MET A 206 0.32 9.68 15.63
C MET A 206 -0.72 8.60 15.94
N ALA A 207 -0.27 7.35 16.08
CA ALA A 207 -1.11 6.27 16.61
C ALA A 207 -1.01 6.24 18.14
N ALA A 208 -2.06 5.80 18.83
CA ALA A 208 -2.04 5.64 20.28
C ALA A 208 -3.00 4.54 20.73
N ILE A 209 -2.66 3.82 21.80
CA ILE A 209 -3.49 2.78 22.43
C ILE A 209 -3.29 2.80 23.95
N SER A 210 -4.35 2.56 24.72
CA SER A 210 -4.34 2.53 26.20
C SER A 210 -4.44 1.13 26.76
N SER A 211 -5.24 0.25 26.14
CA SER A 211 -5.33 -1.14 26.57
C SER A 211 -5.59 -2.08 25.41
N LEU A 212 -5.07 -3.29 25.54
CA LEU A 212 -5.29 -4.40 24.63
C LEU A 212 -5.53 -5.68 25.43
N GLU A 213 -6.68 -6.32 25.23
CA GLU A 213 -7.07 -7.54 25.92
C GLU A 213 -7.30 -8.67 24.91
N LEU A 214 -6.83 -9.87 25.22
CA LEU A 214 -7.07 -11.11 24.46
C LEU A 214 -7.56 -12.19 25.42
N ARG A 215 -8.67 -12.85 25.08
CA ARG A 215 -9.37 -13.77 25.99
C ARG A 215 -9.93 -14.97 25.22
N PRO A 216 -9.64 -16.23 25.59
CA PRO A 216 -10.29 -17.37 24.96
C PRO A 216 -11.78 -17.40 25.33
N LEU A 217 -12.64 -17.67 24.35
CA LEU A 217 -14.09 -17.78 24.53
C LEU A 217 -14.52 -19.24 24.57
N ASN A 218 -15.52 -19.54 25.40
CA ASN A 218 -16.14 -20.86 25.39
C ASN A 218 -16.94 -21.07 24.10
N GLY A 219 -16.78 -22.23 23.47
CA GLY A 219 -17.33 -22.59 22.16
C GLY A 219 -18.85 -22.77 22.10
N THR A 220 -19.61 -22.21 23.04
CA THR A 220 -21.08 -22.12 23.08
C THR A 220 -21.60 -20.69 22.91
N LEU A 221 -20.78 -19.67 23.20
CA LEU A 221 -21.29 -18.30 23.40
C LEU A 221 -21.77 -17.62 22.11
N TYR A 222 -20.96 -17.74 21.04
CA TYR A 222 -21.25 -17.21 19.70
C TYR A 222 -21.38 -18.32 18.64
N SER A 223 -21.47 -19.59 19.06
CA SER A 223 -21.22 -20.75 18.20
C SER A 223 -22.42 -21.32 17.45
N ASN A 224 -23.52 -20.56 17.34
CA ASN A 224 -24.61 -20.87 16.40
C ASN A 224 -24.19 -20.58 14.93
N ARG A 225 -22.90 -20.75 14.63
CA ARG A 225 -22.31 -20.80 13.29
C ARG A 225 -23.01 -21.89 12.51
N GLY A 226 -23.42 -21.56 11.29
CA GLY A 226 -24.24 -22.44 10.47
C GLY A 226 -23.56 -23.77 10.18
N SER A 227 -23.86 -24.80 10.99
CA SER A 227 -23.74 -26.19 10.58
C SER A 227 -24.82 -26.46 9.54
N ALA A 228 -24.61 -25.92 8.34
CA ALA A 228 -25.02 -26.59 7.13
C ALA A 228 -24.27 -27.94 7.13
N LYS A 229 -24.87 -28.96 7.74
CA LYS A 229 -24.43 -30.33 7.58
C LYS A 229 -24.49 -30.63 6.09
N SER A 230 -23.33 -30.59 5.42
CA SER A 230 -23.22 -31.24 4.13
C SER A 230 -23.59 -32.71 4.33
N ASN A 231 -24.52 -33.21 3.53
CA ASN A 231 -24.92 -34.62 3.56
C ASN A 231 -23.77 -35.56 3.12
N THR A 232 -22.61 -35.03 2.72
CA THR A 232 -21.40 -35.77 2.32
C THR A 232 -20.43 -36.08 3.45
N GLY A 233 -20.65 -35.56 4.67
CA GLY A 233 -19.81 -35.88 5.84
C GLY A 233 -18.38 -35.30 5.81
N THR A 234 -18.05 -34.45 4.84
CA THR A 234 -16.77 -33.73 4.76
C THR A 234 -16.85 -32.38 5.47
N THR A 235 -16.13 -32.23 6.58
CA THR A 235 -15.98 -30.94 7.29
C THR A 235 -14.94 -30.08 6.59
N THR A 236 -15.36 -29.23 5.65
CA THR A 236 -14.54 -28.11 5.18
C THR A 236 -14.45 -27.06 6.29
N LYS A 237 -13.24 -26.62 6.65
CA LYS A 237 -13.06 -25.46 7.55
C LYS A 237 -13.70 -24.23 6.89
N MET A 238 -14.73 -23.67 7.51
CA MET A 238 -15.36 -22.42 7.07
C MET A 238 -14.34 -21.27 7.10
N GLN A 239 -14.54 -20.25 6.25
CA GLN A 239 -13.86 -18.96 6.41
C GLN A 239 -14.06 -18.47 7.85
N SER A 240 -12.98 -18.03 8.49
CA SER A 240 -13.05 -17.35 9.78
C SER A 240 -13.69 -15.99 9.55
N SER A 241 -14.92 -15.78 10.04
CA SER A 241 -15.52 -14.46 10.13
C SER A 241 -15.18 -13.81 11.48
N TYR A 242 -14.94 -12.51 11.48
CA TYR A 242 -14.73 -11.72 12.69
C TYR A 242 -16.03 -10.98 13.06
N LEU A 243 -16.37 -10.96 14.35
CA LEU A 243 -17.58 -10.31 14.86
C LEU A 243 -17.20 -9.08 15.69
N VAL A 244 -17.29 -7.87 15.13
CA VAL A 244 -17.12 -6.62 15.90
C VAL A 244 -18.41 -6.31 16.65
N THR A 245 -18.30 -6.03 17.96
CA THR A 245 -19.44 -5.57 18.77
C THR A 245 -19.78 -4.12 18.43
N VAL A 246 -21.06 -3.86 18.17
CA VAL A 246 -21.57 -2.51 17.87
C VAL A 246 -22.10 -1.86 19.15
N ALA A 247 -23.05 -2.52 19.84
CA ALA A 247 -23.51 -2.12 21.17
C ALA A 247 -24.28 -3.24 21.88
N ARG A 248 -24.36 -3.14 23.22
CA ARG A 248 -25.17 -3.97 24.11
C ARG A 248 -26.07 -3.08 24.96
N PHE A 249 -27.38 -3.28 24.87
CA PHE A 249 -28.39 -2.51 25.59
C PHE A 249 -29.13 -3.35 26.63
N ASN A 250 -29.18 -2.82 27.85
CA ASN A 250 -30.05 -3.20 28.95
C ASN A 250 -31.23 -2.22 29.00
N PHE A 251 -32.42 -2.65 28.58
CA PHE A 251 -33.66 -1.87 28.69
C PHE A 251 -34.26 -1.90 30.10
N GLY A 252 -33.69 -2.71 30.99
CA GLY A 252 -33.87 -2.56 32.43
C GLY A 252 -33.21 -1.32 33.03
N GLY A 253 -32.32 -0.60 32.32
CA GLY A 253 -31.63 0.61 32.78
C GLY A 253 -32.42 1.92 32.66
N ASN A 254 -31.89 3.01 33.25
CA ASN A 254 -32.18 4.39 32.84
C ASN A 254 -30.89 5.07 32.34
N GLU A 255 -30.97 6.22 31.66
CA GLU A 255 -29.79 6.89 31.05
C GLU A 255 -28.72 7.34 32.07
N SER A 256 -29.03 7.28 33.36
CA SER A 256 -28.11 7.56 34.48
C SER A 256 -27.76 6.30 35.30
N SER A 257 -28.11 5.10 34.83
CA SER A 257 -27.73 3.84 35.47
C SER A 257 -26.30 3.51 35.05
N PRO A 258 -25.45 3.01 35.96
CA PRO A 258 -24.16 2.46 35.58
C PRO A 258 -24.37 1.27 34.63
N SER A 259 -23.33 0.95 33.84
CA SER A 259 -23.29 -0.27 33.04
C SER A 259 -23.44 -1.49 33.94
N VAL A 260 -24.16 -2.51 33.47
CA VAL A 260 -24.28 -3.78 34.19
C VAL A 260 -23.21 -4.74 33.64
N ARG A 261 -22.28 -5.15 34.52
CA ARG A 261 -21.31 -6.21 34.26
C ARG A 261 -22.00 -7.57 34.47
N TYR A 262 -21.72 -8.55 33.62
CA TYR A 262 -22.36 -9.86 33.71
C TYR A 262 -21.63 -10.79 34.72
N PRO A 263 -22.26 -11.26 35.82
CA PRO A 263 -21.53 -11.93 36.91
C PRO A 263 -20.89 -13.29 36.58
N SER A 264 -21.42 -14.04 35.60
CA SER A 264 -20.85 -15.32 35.16
C SER A 264 -19.96 -15.20 33.92
N ASP A 265 -19.73 -13.97 33.44
CA ASP A 265 -18.55 -13.63 32.66
C ASP A 265 -17.65 -12.74 33.53
N PRO A 266 -16.80 -13.34 34.39
CA PRO A 266 -15.95 -12.59 35.32
C PRO A 266 -14.94 -11.66 34.62
N TYR A 267 -14.87 -11.70 33.28
CA TYR A 267 -14.04 -10.83 32.45
C TYR A 267 -14.87 -9.93 31.54
N ASP A 268 -16.06 -9.51 31.98
CA ASP A 268 -16.64 -8.22 31.63
C ASP A 268 -17.29 -8.05 30.24
N ARG A 269 -18.45 -8.67 30.01
CA ARG A 269 -19.43 -8.20 29.01
C ARG A 269 -20.26 -7.02 29.59
N LEU A 270 -19.94 -5.79 29.18
CA LEU A 270 -20.66 -4.56 29.60
C LEU A 270 -22.00 -4.38 28.88
N TRP A 271 -23.08 -4.18 29.65
CA TRP A 271 -24.41 -3.82 29.13
C TRP A 271 -24.78 -2.39 29.53
N GLN A 272 -24.94 -1.50 28.55
CA GLN A 272 -25.26 -0.08 28.76
C GLN A 272 -26.78 0.14 28.78
N ALA A 273 -27.27 1.22 29.39
CA ALA A 273 -28.68 1.55 29.32
C ALA A 273 -29.12 1.83 27.87
N GLY A 274 -30.26 1.27 27.45
CA GLY A 274 -30.79 1.45 26.10
C GLY A 274 -31.05 2.93 25.76
N ARG A 275 -30.54 3.40 24.62
CA ARG A 275 -30.67 4.80 24.18
C ARG A 275 -32.04 5.08 23.56
N LEU A 276 -32.68 6.15 24.02
CA LEU A 276 -33.89 6.69 23.38
C LEU A 276 -33.56 7.39 22.06
N SER A 277 -34.37 7.12 21.02
CA SER A 277 -34.34 7.94 19.82
C SER A 277 -34.85 9.35 20.10
N LYS A 278 -34.23 10.37 19.49
CA LYS A 278 -34.68 11.78 19.59
C LYS A 278 -36.14 11.97 19.15
N GLN A 279 -36.64 11.12 18.26
CA GLN A 279 -38.04 11.14 17.82
C GLN A 279 -38.99 10.43 18.80
N ALA A 280 -38.45 9.55 19.66
CA ALA A 280 -39.18 8.80 20.70
C ALA A 280 -39.24 9.53 22.05
N LEU A 281 -38.72 10.76 22.17
CA LEU A 281 -38.81 11.58 23.39
C LEU A 281 -40.27 11.87 23.81
N GLY A 282 -41.23 11.81 22.87
CA GLY A 282 -42.66 11.88 23.16
C GLY A 282 -43.30 10.55 23.62
N GLU A 283 -42.63 9.41 23.39
CA GLU A 283 -43.10 8.07 23.77
C GLU A 283 -42.70 7.69 25.21
N VAL A 284 -41.91 8.54 25.88
CA VAL A 284 -41.39 8.32 27.24
C VAL A 284 -42.50 8.16 28.28
N GLY A 285 -43.65 8.83 28.08
CA GLY A 285 -44.85 8.71 28.91
C GLY A 285 -45.88 7.70 28.39
N ALA A 286 -45.47 6.71 27.61
CA ALA A 286 -46.30 5.60 27.13
C ALA A 286 -45.68 4.23 27.44
N ARG A 287 -44.70 4.19 28.35
CA ARG A 287 -43.87 3.03 28.71
C ARG A 287 -43.49 3.07 30.19
N ARG A 288 -43.43 1.91 30.83
CA ARG A 288 -43.00 1.73 32.22
C ARG A 288 -41.74 0.87 32.33
N ARG A 289 -40.93 1.13 33.35
CA ARG A 289 -39.80 0.27 33.75
C ARG A 289 -40.32 -0.81 34.69
N MET A 290 -40.04 -2.07 34.37
CA MET A 290 -40.36 -3.18 35.28
C MET A 290 -39.32 -3.25 36.40
N GLY A 291 -39.79 -3.51 37.64
CA GLY A 291 -38.90 -3.71 38.79
C GLY A 291 -38.25 -5.10 38.75
N LYS A 292 -37.16 -5.29 39.52
CA LYS A 292 -36.50 -6.61 39.65
C LYS A 292 -37.50 -7.65 40.15
N VAL A 293 -37.68 -8.72 39.37
CA VAL A 293 -38.39 -9.94 39.80
C VAL A 293 -37.36 -11.04 40.03
N GLN A 294 -37.39 -11.65 41.21
CA GLN A 294 -36.41 -12.65 41.61
C GLN A 294 -36.63 -13.94 40.80
N MET A 295 -35.67 -14.28 39.93
CA MET A 295 -35.78 -15.41 39.02
C MET A 295 -35.88 -16.72 39.83
N ARG A 296 -37.01 -17.43 39.67
CA ARG A 296 -37.32 -18.69 40.40
C ARG A 296 -37.05 -19.97 39.60
N LEU A 297 -36.44 -19.84 38.43
CA LEU A 297 -36.14 -20.94 37.53
C LEU A 297 -34.69 -21.39 37.72
N GLU A 298 -34.50 -22.69 37.94
CA GLU A 298 -33.24 -23.38 37.66
C GLU A 298 -33.04 -23.36 36.13
N VAL A 299 -32.50 -22.26 35.62
CA VAL A 299 -32.08 -22.15 34.22
C VAL A 299 -30.86 -23.06 34.07
N SER A 300 -30.94 -24.04 33.17
CA SER A 300 -29.84 -24.96 32.86
C SER A 300 -28.57 -24.19 32.46
N ASP A 301 -27.42 -24.62 32.97
CA ASP A 301 -26.10 -23.99 32.76
C ASP A 301 -25.74 -23.75 31.28
N ASP A 302 -26.35 -24.48 30.34
CA ASP A 302 -26.11 -24.39 28.90
C ASP A 302 -26.36 -23.01 28.26
N ASN A 303 -27.10 -22.08 28.88
CA ASN A 303 -27.74 -20.97 28.15
C ASN A 303 -27.12 -19.57 28.31
N ASP A 304 -26.09 -19.37 29.14
CA ASP A 304 -25.17 -18.20 29.13
C ASP A 304 -25.87 -16.80 29.05
N THR A 305 -27.06 -16.67 29.64
CA THR A 305 -27.93 -15.50 29.52
C THR A 305 -27.87 -14.60 30.75
N PRO A 306 -27.77 -13.26 30.58
CA PRO A 306 -27.47 -12.35 31.68
C PRO A 306 -28.63 -12.12 32.64
N GLY A 307 -28.67 -12.90 33.72
CA GLY A 307 -29.73 -12.88 34.73
C GLY A 307 -30.13 -11.47 35.19
N GLU A 308 -29.19 -10.67 35.69
CA GLU A 308 -29.46 -9.31 36.17
C GLU A 308 -29.97 -8.34 35.08
N VAL A 309 -29.55 -8.55 33.83
CA VAL A 309 -30.05 -7.77 32.68
C VAL A 309 -31.48 -8.23 32.31
N LEU A 310 -31.80 -9.51 32.47
CA LEU A 310 -33.11 -10.08 32.17
C LEU A 310 -34.14 -9.90 33.30
N GLU A 311 -33.72 -9.67 34.55
CA GLU A 311 -34.58 -9.34 35.70
C GLU A 311 -35.40 -8.04 35.52
N THR A 312 -35.09 -7.24 34.50
CA THR A 312 -35.68 -5.92 34.26
C THR A 312 -35.96 -5.67 32.77
N ALA A 313 -36.90 -4.77 32.47
CA ALA A 313 -37.37 -4.53 31.09
C ALA A 313 -38.01 -3.14 30.92
N TRP A 314 -38.07 -2.67 29.66
CA TRP A 314 -39.08 -1.68 29.24
C TRP A 314 -40.36 -2.42 28.81
N GLU A 315 -41.51 -1.97 29.29
CA GLU A 315 -42.83 -2.46 28.89
C GLU A 315 -43.73 -1.28 28.45
N GLY A 316 -44.56 -1.48 27.43
CA GLY A 316 -45.56 -0.50 27.02
C GLY A 316 -46.67 -0.32 28.07
N GLU A 317 -47.13 0.91 28.30
CA GLU A 317 -48.27 1.17 29.21
C GLU A 317 -49.62 0.62 28.71
N SER A 318 -49.73 0.36 27.40
CA SER A 318 -50.95 -0.14 26.77
C SER A 318 -50.65 -1.07 25.60
N MET A 319 -51.66 -1.78 25.11
CA MET A 319 -51.57 -2.58 23.87
C MET A 319 -51.21 -1.75 22.62
N ALA A 320 -51.45 -0.43 22.65
CA ALA A 320 -51.12 0.49 21.55
C ALA A 320 -49.72 1.11 21.69
N SER A 321 -49.04 0.92 22.84
CA SER A 321 -47.72 1.47 23.11
C SER A 321 -46.65 0.83 22.23
N LYS A 322 -45.69 1.63 21.78
CA LYS A 322 -44.52 1.22 21.02
C LYS A 322 -43.26 1.48 21.83
N ILE A 323 -42.24 0.64 21.66
CA ILE A 323 -40.93 0.79 22.29
C ILE A 323 -39.91 1.02 21.18
N THR A 324 -39.50 2.28 21.01
CA THR A 324 -38.57 2.69 19.96
C THR A 324 -37.16 2.95 20.51
N PHE A 325 -36.13 2.36 19.89
CA PHE A 325 -34.72 2.57 20.22
C PHE A 325 -33.82 2.59 18.98
N GLU A 326 -32.60 3.10 19.11
CA GLU A 326 -31.66 3.26 18.00
C GLU A 326 -30.24 2.79 18.35
N PHE A 327 -29.58 2.12 17.41
CA PHE A 327 -28.16 1.80 17.45
C PHE A 327 -27.38 2.81 16.60
N ASP A 328 -26.30 3.36 17.14
CA ASP A 328 -25.31 4.11 16.37
C ASP A 328 -24.36 3.11 15.70
N ILE A 329 -24.37 3.08 14.37
CA ILE A 329 -23.65 2.08 13.56
C ILE A 329 -22.50 2.69 12.76
N ARG A 330 -22.19 3.98 12.98
CA ARG A 330 -21.12 4.71 12.27
C ARG A 330 -19.76 4.04 12.37
N GLY A 331 -19.40 3.54 13.56
CA GLY A 331 -18.14 2.83 13.79
C GLY A 331 -18.07 1.51 13.03
N ALA A 332 -19.16 0.74 13.00
CA ALA A 332 -19.24 -0.51 12.26
C ALA A 332 -19.27 -0.28 10.73
N GLN A 333 -19.89 0.80 10.25
CA GLN A 333 -19.83 1.20 8.84
C GLN A 333 -18.46 1.73 8.38
N ALA A 334 -17.53 1.96 9.31
CA ALA A 334 -16.12 2.28 8.98
C ALA A 334 -15.26 1.03 8.71
N VAL A 335 -15.73 -0.16 9.11
CA VAL A 335 -15.06 -1.47 8.90
C VAL A 335 -15.05 -1.86 7.42
N ARG A 336 -13.99 -2.55 6.95
CA ARG A 336 -13.84 -3.02 5.56
C ARG A 336 -13.28 -4.46 5.54
N PRO A 337 -13.92 -5.45 4.87
CA PRO A 337 -15.18 -5.34 4.13
C PRO A 337 -16.35 -4.96 5.05
N LEU A 338 -17.44 -4.45 4.46
CA LEU A 338 -18.54 -3.94 5.28
C LEU A 338 -19.23 -5.07 6.05
N PRO A 339 -19.45 -4.90 7.36
CA PRO A 339 -20.01 -5.95 8.17
C PRO A 339 -21.48 -6.15 7.83
N THR A 340 -21.87 -7.40 7.77
CA THR A 340 -23.25 -7.84 7.79
C THR A 340 -23.71 -7.95 9.23
N PHE A 341 -24.86 -7.38 9.58
CA PHE A 341 -25.22 -7.19 10.99
C PHE A 341 -26.05 -8.33 11.56
N PHE A 342 -25.76 -8.70 12.80
CA PHE A 342 -26.41 -9.73 13.61
C PHE A 342 -26.98 -9.08 14.86
N LEU A 343 -28.30 -9.15 15.05
CA LEU A 343 -28.98 -8.56 16.19
C LEU A 343 -29.62 -9.65 17.04
N THR A 344 -29.11 -9.82 18.25
CA THR A 344 -29.70 -10.68 19.29
C THR A 344 -30.63 -9.83 20.16
N MET A 345 -31.92 -10.12 20.18
CA MET A 345 -32.85 -9.55 21.17
C MET A 345 -33.24 -10.61 22.21
N MET A 346 -33.43 -10.19 23.46
CA MET A 346 -33.90 -11.07 24.54
C MET A 346 -35.21 -10.57 25.14
N PHE A 347 -36.15 -11.51 25.28
CA PHE A 347 -37.48 -11.30 25.84
C PHE A 347 -37.71 -12.34 26.93
N LEU A 348 -37.90 -11.89 28.17
CA LEU A 348 -38.25 -12.69 29.34
C LEU A 348 -39.32 -11.94 30.12
N ASP A 349 -40.49 -12.55 30.33
CA ASP A 349 -41.59 -11.88 31.04
C ASP A 349 -41.28 -11.74 32.53
N VAL A 350 -41.39 -10.52 33.05
CA VAL A 350 -41.14 -10.16 34.46
C VAL A 350 -42.38 -9.52 35.10
N GLY A 351 -43.57 -9.87 34.60
CA GLY A 351 -44.85 -9.38 35.12
C GLY A 351 -45.22 -9.95 36.50
N PRO A 352 -45.83 -9.15 37.40
CA PRO A 352 -46.30 -9.62 38.71
C PRO A 352 -47.45 -10.66 38.64
N GLU A 353 -48.00 -10.93 37.45
CA GLU A 353 -48.96 -12.00 37.24
C GLU A 353 -48.34 -13.41 37.39
N LEU A 354 -47.01 -13.52 37.34
CA LEU A 354 -46.26 -14.77 37.54
C LEU A 354 -46.32 -15.31 38.98
N ASP A 355 -46.45 -14.45 39.98
CA ASP A 355 -46.51 -14.85 41.40
C ASP A 355 -47.87 -15.47 41.80
N ALA A 356 -48.90 -15.33 40.96
CA ALA A 356 -50.30 -15.60 41.34
C ALA A 356 -50.81 -17.02 40.99
N GLY A 357 -49.98 -17.90 40.44
CA GLY A 357 -50.38 -19.27 40.07
C GLY A 357 -51.41 -19.36 38.94
N ALA A 358 -51.63 -18.27 38.20
CA ALA A 358 -52.49 -18.23 37.03
C ALA A 358 -51.81 -18.87 35.80
N PRO A 359 -52.56 -19.44 34.83
CA PRO A 359 -51.98 -19.90 33.58
C PRO A 359 -51.34 -18.71 32.84
N PRO A 360 -50.13 -18.86 32.30
CA PRO A 360 -49.37 -17.74 31.77
C PRO A 360 -49.98 -17.21 30.47
N LYS A 361 -50.08 -15.88 30.36
CA LYS A 361 -50.78 -15.18 29.28
C LYS A 361 -49.85 -14.92 28.08
N PRO A 362 -50.15 -15.39 26.86
CA PRO A 362 -49.25 -15.22 25.72
C PRO A 362 -49.08 -13.74 25.35
N ARG A 363 -47.82 -13.29 25.42
CA ARG A 363 -47.37 -12.00 24.91
C ARG A 363 -46.83 -12.21 23.50
N LEU A 364 -47.42 -11.53 22.52
CA LEU A 364 -47.06 -11.63 21.10
C LEU A 364 -46.48 -10.27 20.66
N VAL A 365 -45.27 -10.26 20.08
CA VAL A 365 -44.58 -9.03 19.69
C VAL A 365 -44.23 -8.97 18.19
N TYR A 366 -44.32 -7.76 17.65
CA TYR A 366 -43.74 -7.34 16.38
C TYR A 366 -42.48 -6.53 16.64
N VAL A 367 -41.46 -6.73 15.81
CA VAL A 367 -40.31 -5.82 15.70
C VAL A 367 -40.28 -5.29 14.28
N ASP A 368 -40.38 -3.97 14.12
CA ASP A 368 -40.25 -3.28 12.83
C ASP A 368 -38.89 -2.55 12.80
N LEU A 369 -38.12 -2.72 11.71
CA LEU A 369 -36.94 -1.89 11.41
C LEU A 369 -37.38 -0.68 10.59
N VAL A 370 -36.93 0.50 11.01
CA VAL A 370 -37.12 1.76 10.29
C VAL A 370 -35.75 2.29 9.85
N ASP A 371 -35.15 1.61 8.88
CA ASP A 371 -33.99 2.10 8.12
C ASP A 371 -34.49 2.76 6.83
N TYR A 372 -34.31 4.08 6.71
CA TYR A 372 -34.96 4.93 5.72
C TYR A 372 -34.27 4.89 4.35
N SER A 373 -34.33 3.77 3.62
CA SER A 373 -33.83 3.73 2.24
C SER A 373 -34.33 4.94 1.42
N PRO A 374 -33.46 5.68 0.70
CA PRO A 374 -33.87 6.80 -0.14
C PRO A 374 -34.90 6.44 -1.22
N GLU A 375 -35.06 5.15 -1.53
CA GLU A 375 -35.97 4.63 -2.55
C GLU A 375 -37.28 4.06 -1.99
N SER A 376 -37.43 3.90 -0.67
CA SER A 376 -38.67 3.38 -0.07
C SER A 376 -39.01 3.99 1.31
N ALA A 377 -40.11 4.74 1.37
CA ALA A 377 -40.63 5.35 2.59
C ALA A 377 -41.43 4.36 3.49
N SER A 378 -41.01 3.08 3.55
CA SER A 378 -41.74 2.00 4.20
C SER A 378 -40.89 1.30 5.26
N SER A 379 -41.36 1.27 6.50
CA SER A 379 -40.81 0.43 7.57
C SER A 379 -40.83 -1.04 7.16
N VAL A 380 -39.71 -1.74 7.31
CA VAL A 380 -39.61 -3.17 7.03
C VAL A 380 -39.95 -3.93 8.30
N ARG A 381 -41.06 -4.68 8.29
CA ARG A 381 -41.43 -5.56 9.40
C ARG A 381 -40.39 -6.68 9.52
N TRP A 382 -39.69 -6.70 10.65
CA TRP A 382 -38.48 -7.49 10.87
C TRP A 382 -38.75 -8.81 11.59
N ILE A 383 -39.68 -8.82 12.54
CA ILE A 383 -40.18 -10.03 13.23
C ILE A 383 -41.71 -9.94 13.28
N SER A 384 -42.39 -11.05 12.96
CA SER A 384 -43.85 -11.09 12.80
C SER A 384 -44.52 -12.14 13.68
N GLY A 385 -45.43 -11.69 14.56
CA GLY A 385 -46.45 -12.53 15.19
C GLY A 385 -45.93 -13.69 16.06
N THR A 386 -44.83 -13.51 16.79
CA THR A 386 -44.25 -14.61 17.59
C THR A 386 -44.52 -14.49 19.09
N THR A 387 -44.82 -15.64 19.71
CA THR A 387 -45.09 -15.82 21.14
C THR A 387 -43.80 -15.73 21.96
N VAL A 388 -43.72 -14.74 22.84
CA VAL A 388 -42.75 -14.73 23.94
C VAL A 388 -43.17 -15.83 24.92
N GLN A 389 -42.33 -16.86 25.08
CA GLN A 389 -42.60 -17.95 26.02
C GLN A 389 -42.00 -17.65 27.39
N HIS A 390 -42.75 -17.97 28.45
CA HIS A 390 -42.49 -17.47 29.80
C HIS A 390 -41.25 -18.05 30.50
N ASN A 391 -40.68 -19.14 29.99
CA ASN A 391 -39.53 -19.83 30.59
C ASN A 391 -38.33 -19.98 29.62
N LEU A 392 -38.34 -19.31 28.46
CA LEU A 392 -37.32 -19.48 27.42
C LEU A 392 -36.83 -18.13 26.91
N THR A 393 -35.56 -17.83 27.14
CA THR A 393 -34.88 -16.68 26.51
C THR A 393 -34.90 -16.89 25.00
N THR A 394 -35.86 -16.26 24.33
CA THR A 394 -36.03 -16.40 22.89
C THR A 394 -35.00 -15.51 22.21
N ARG A 395 -33.78 -16.03 22.00
CA ARG A 395 -32.73 -15.35 21.23
C ARG A 395 -33.14 -15.32 19.77
N TRP A 396 -33.39 -14.12 19.25
CA TRP A 396 -33.66 -13.89 17.85
C TRP A 396 -32.35 -13.73 17.08
N TYR A 397 -32.18 -14.51 16.01
CA TYR A 397 -31.10 -14.32 15.05
C TYR A 397 -31.74 -14.02 13.69
N ASN A 398 -31.31 -12.94 13.03
CA ASN A 398 -31.65 -12.68 11.63
C ASN A 398 -30.35 -12.48 10.84
N TYR A 399 -30.31 -13.03 9.63
CA TYR A 399 -29.08 -13.19 8.87
C TYR A 399 -28.82 -11.98 7.98
N LYS A 400 -27.65 -11.36 8.18
CA LYS A 400 -26.94 -10.50 7.23
C LYS A 400 -27.75 -9.35 6.61
N GLN A 401 -28.18 -8.40 7.45
CA GLN A 401 -28.68 -7.11 6.96
C GLN A 401 -27.51 -6.12 6.71
N LEU A 402 -27.59 -5.34 5.63
CA LEU A 402 -26.83 -4.10 5.44
C LEU A 402 -27.70 -2.91 5.84
N PHE A 403 -27.14 -1.98 6.62
CA PHE A 403 -27.82 -0.75 7.01
C PHE A 403 -27.39 0.43 6.13
N PHE A 404 -28.34 1.27 5.74
CA PHE A 404 -28.15 2.39 4.79
C PHE A 404 -27.79 3.70 5.49
N HIS A 405 -28.09 3.82 6.79
CA HIS A 405 -27.92 5.05 7.58
C HIS A 405 -26.91 4.87 8.71
N ASN A 406 -26.52 5.98 9.33
CA ASN A 406 -25.63 6.00 10.50
C ASN A 406 -26.32 5.50 11.79
N GLU A 407 -27.65 5.42 11.79
CA GLU A 407 -28.49 5.11 12.95
C GLU A 407 -29.53 4.05 12.54
N ALA A 408 -29.49 2.86 13.14
CA ALA A 408 -30.44 1.77 12.87
C ALA A 408 -31.55 1.76 13.93
N ARG A 409 -32.80 2.02 13.54
CA ARG A 409 -33.94 2.20 14.46
C ARG A 409 -34.88 1.01 14.50
N PHE A 410 -35.12 0.50 15.70
CA PHE A 410 -36.01 -0.62 15.96
C PHE A 410 -37.23 -0.16 16.75
N THR A 411 -38.40 -0.71 16.40
CA THR A 411 -39.67 -0.44 17.08
C THR A 411 -40.32 -1.76 17.49
N VAL A 412 -40.49 -2.00 18.78
CA VAL A 412 -41.21 -3.16 19.31
C VAL A 412 -42.67 -2.77 19.61
N SER A 413 -43.63 -3.59 19.17
CA SER A 413 -45.07 -3.35 19.39
C SER A 413 -45.82 -4.66 19.64
N ALA A 414 -47.01 -4.60 20.24
CA ALA A 414 -47.82 -5.78 20.54
C ALA A 414 -48.61 -6.24 19.30
N ASP A 415 -48.76 -7.55 19.11
CA ASP A 415 -49.68 -8.11 18.12
C ASP A 415 -51.15 -7.89 18.53
N VAL A 416 -52.05 -7.86 17.54
CA VAL A 416 -53.51 -7.70 17.74
C VAL A 416 -54.14 -8.84 18.54
N ASN A 417 -53.52 -10.03 18.57
CA ASN A 417 -53.94 -11.17 19.38
C ASN A 417 -53.15 -11.29 20.69
N SER A 418 -52.20 -10.38 20.96
CA SER A 418 -51.47 -10.38 22.24
C SER A 418 -52.41 -10.07 23.40
N SER A 419 -52.15 -10.70 24.55
CA SER A 419 -52.91 -10.46 25.78
C SER A 419 -52.20 -9.52 26.77
N LEU A 420 -50.97 -9.09 26.43
CA LEU A 420 -50.12 -8.19 27.21
C LEU A 420 -49.40 -7.18 26.29
N PRO A 421 -49.01 -5.99 26.79
CA PRO A 421 -48.26 -5.00 26.02
C PRO A 421 -46.92 -5.51 25.48
N ALA A 422 -46.29 -4.76 24.57
CA ALA A 422 -44.92 -5.03 24.15
C ALA A 422 -43.94 -4.89 25.32
N MET A 423 -42.87 -5.69 25.32
CA MET A 423 -41.74 -5.52 26.22
C MET A 423 -40.42 -5.88 25.54
N ILE A 424 -39.30 -5.47 26.12
CA ILE A 424 -37.95 -5.94 25.77
C ILE A 424 -37.02 -5.82 26.98
N ASN A 425 -36.15 -6.82 27.21
CA ASN A 425 -35.20 -6.83 28.32
C ASN A 425 -33.83 -6.34 27.84
N SER A 426 -33.30 -6.91 26.75
CA SER A 426 -32.00 -6.51 26.19
C SER A 426 -31.90 -6.70 24.67
N ALA A 427 -30.89 -6.04 24.08
CA ALA A 427 -30.48 -6.25 22.70
C ALA A 427 -28.97 -6.10 22.53
N GLU A 428 -28.35 -6.94 21.71
CA GLU A 428 -26.93 -6.91 21.33
C GLU A 428 -26.82 -6.89 19.81
N LEU A 429 -26.09 -5.91 19.26
CA LEU A 429 -25.82 -5.79 17.83
C LEU A 429 -24.33 -6.05 17.57
N LEU A 430 -24.05 -7.01 16.69
CA LEU A 430 -22.73 -7.38 16.20
C LEU A 430 -22.63 -7.14 14.68
N GLY A 431 -21.43 -6.90 14.17
CA GLY A 431 -21.13 -6.84 12.74
C GLY A 431 -20.14 -7.94 12.34
N GLU A 432 -20.56 -8.84 11.44
CA GLU A 432 -19.75 -9.92 10.88
C GLU A 432 -19.13 -9.52 9.55
N PHE A 433 -17.81 -9.69 9.41
CA PHE A 433 -17.07 -9.53 8.16
C PHE A 433 -16.07 -10.68 7.99
N ASP A 434 -15.75 -10.99 6.74
CA ASP A 434 -14.77 -12.03 6.42
C ASP A 434 -13.38 -11.61 6.89
N ALA A 435 -12.71 -12.45 7.68
CA ALA A 435 -11.33 -12.21 8.06
C ALA A 435 -10.40 -12.55 6.89
N VAL A 436 -9.59 -11.58 6.51
CA VAL A 436 -8.38 -11.83 5.74
C VAL A 436 -7.30 -12.24 6.75
N ASN A 437 -7.25 -13.52 7.10
CA ASN A 437 -6.14 -14.06 7.87
C ASN A 437 -5.12 -14.71 6.93
N GLN A 438 -4.31 -13.86 6.30
CA GLN A 438 -3.19 -14.20 5.43
C GLN A 438 -1.87 -13.78 6.07
N ARG A 439 -0.79 -14.49 5.73
CA ARG A 439 0.60 -14.17 6.08
C ARG A 439 1.43 -14.03 4.80
N THR A 440 2.53 -13.30 4.88
CA THR A 440 3.64 -13.41 3.92
C THR A 440 4.04 -14.88 3.79
N ALA A 441 4.39 -15.32 2.58
CA ALA A 441 4.77 -16.72 2.35
C ALA A 441 5.89 -17.14 3.31
N PRO A 442 5.76 -18.28 4.04
CA PRO A 442 6.66 -18.59 5.18
C PRO A 442 8.15 -18.60 4.85
N VAL A 443 8.52 -18.96 3.61
CA VAL A 443 9.90 -18.94 3.12
C VAL A 443 10.43 -17.52 3.02
N ASP A 444 9.64 -16.60 2.46
CA ASP A 444 10.00 -15.20 2.29
C ASP A 444 10.04 -14.49 3.65
N ALA A 445 9.03 -14.73 4.49
CA ALA A 445 8.95 -14.19 5.84
C ALA A 445 10.16 -14.61 6.68
N SER A 446 10.48 -15.91 6.71
CA SER A 446 11.66 -16.39 7.43
C SER A 446 12.97 -15.86 6.83
N ALA A 447 13.09 -15.77 5.50
CA ALA A 447 14.30 -15.25 4.88
C ALA A 447 14.54 -13.77 5.19
N ILE A 448 13.49 -12.95 5.21
CA ILE A 448 13.61 -11.51 5.46
C ILE A 448 13.75 -11.16 6.94
N THR A 449 13.14 -11.93 7.85
CA THR A 449 13.38 -11.79 9.30
C THR A 449 14.82 -12.17 9.65
N ASP A 450 15.33 -13.32 9.15
CA ASP A 450 16.75 -13.72 9.31
C ASP A 450 17.74 -12.71 8.70
N PHE A 451 17.30 -11.91 7.72
CA PHE A 451 18.06 -10.80 7.16
C PHE A 451 18.02 -9.60 8.10
N SER A 452 16.83 -9.15 8.53
CA SER A 452 16.68 -7.97 9.37
C SER A 452 17.32 -8.12 10.76
N GLU A 453 17.22 -9.29 11.39
CA GLU A 453 17.79 -9.56 12.72
C GLU A 453 19.32 -9.38 12.80
N ARG A 454 20.01 -9.41 11.65
CA ARG A 454 21.47 -9.23 11.58
C ARG A 454 21.91 -7.77 11.57
N PHE A 455 20.97 -6.84 11.38
CA PHE A 455 21.27 -5.45 11.10
C PHE A 455 20.47 -4.54 12.05
N GLU A 456 21.05 -4.25 13.23
CA GLU A 456 20.42 -3.42 14.28
C GLU A 456 19.95 -2.02 13.80
N ASN A 457 20.52 -1.52 12.70
CA ASN A 457 20.17 -0.23 12.09
C ASN A 457 18.97 -0.29 11.12
N LEU A 458 18.53 -1.49 10.71
CA LEU A 458 17.30 -1.62 9.93
C LEU A 458 16.10 -1.27 10.81
N VAL A 459 15.25 -0.43 10.27
CA VAL A 459 14.05 0.07 10.93
C VAL A 459 12.82 -0.58 10.32
N ASP A 460 11.71 -0.50 11.05
CA ASP A 460 10.40 -0.87 10.53
C ASP A 460 10.28 -2.37 10.21
N THR A 461 10.45 -3.20 11.23
CA THR A 461 10.43 -4.67 11.15
C THR A 461 9.31 -5.29 12.00
N ALA A 462 8.27 -4.52 12.33
CA ALA A 462 7.18 -4.96 13.19
C ALA A 462 6.19 -5.87 12.42
N GLY A 463 5.66 -6.91 13.07
CA GLY A 463 4.65 -7.81 12.49
C GLY A 463 5.08 -8.55 11.22
N ASP A 464 4.07 -8.95 10.43
CA ASP A 464 4.26 -9.66 9.16
C ASP A 464 4.97 -8.77 8.10
N PRO A 465 5.94 -9.26 7.30
CA PRO A 465 6.72 -8.39 6.41
C PRO A 465 5.93 -7.66 5.33
N CYS A 466 4.89 -8.26 4.75
CA CYS A 466 4.07 -7.69 3.68
C CYS A 466 2.73 -7.11 4.16
N LEU A 467 2.24 -7.50 5.34
CA LEU A 467 0.86 -7.25 5.76
C LEU A 467 0.75 -6.51 7.10
N PRO A 468 -0.34 -5.76 7.36
CA PRO A 468 -1.36 -5.32 6.40
C PRO A 468 -0.82 -4.36 5.33
N VAL A 469 0.36 -3.78 5.56
CA VAL A 469 1.15 -3.01 4.60
C VAL A 469 2.61 -3.51 4.66
N PRO A 470 3.38 -3.49 3.55
CA PRO A 470 4.79 -3.87 3.60
C PRO A 470 5.62 -3.00 4.55
N TRP A 471 6.70 -3.57 5.08
CA TRP A 471 7.79 -2.79 5.69
C TRP A 471 8.31 -1.74 4.69
N ASP A 472 8.76 -0.58 5.17
CA ASP A 472 9.09 0.59 4.35
C ASP A 472 10.05 0.31 3.18
N TRP A 473 11.01 -0.57 3.42
CA TRP A 473 12.09 -0.94 2.51
C TRP A 473 11.78 -2.20 1.67
N LEU A 474 10.53 -2.68 1.71
CA LEU A 474 10.03 -3.82 0.96
C LEU A 474 8.91 -3.43 -0.01
N MET A 475 8.86 -4.13 -1.15
CA MET A 475 7.62 -4.26 -1.92
C MET A 475 7.23 -5.73 -2.01
N CYS A 476 5.93 -6.00 -1.98
CA CYS A 476 5.38 -7.34 -2.08
C CYS A 476 4.36 -7.45 -3.23
N SER A 477 4.22 -8.64 -3.80
CA SER A 477 3.12 -8.97 -4.70
C SER A 477 1.79 -9.04 -3.94
N ILE A 478 0.68 -8.81 -4.64
CA ILE A 478 -0.67 -9.02 -4.06
C ILE A 478 -1.18 -10.46 -4.21
N GLU A 479 -0.33 -11.38 -4.69
CA GLU A 479 -0.70 -12.80 -4.75
C GLU A 479 -0.93 -13.34 -3.33
N ILE A 480 -1.69 -14.42 -3.17
CA ILE A 480 -2.01 -14.97 -1.85
C ILE A 480 -1.39 -16.37 -1.73
N PRO A 481 -0.44 -16.60 -0.79
CA PRO A 481 0.16 -15.63 0.13
C PRO A 481 1.12 -14.64 -0.56
N PRO A 482 1.24 -13.39 -0.07
CA PRO A 482 2.11 -12.38 -0.68
C PRO A 482 3.58 -12.77 -0.63
N ARG A 483 4.31 -12.37 -1.66
CA ARG A 483 5.73 -12.67 -1.89
C ARG A 483 6.54 -11.39 -1.97
N ILE A 484 7.78 -11.41 -1.50
CA ILE A 484 8.66 -10.24 -1.54
C ILE A 484 9.21 -10.07 -2.96
N THR A 485 8.96 -8.91 -3.57
CA THR A 485 9.34 -8.61 -4.95
C THR A 485 10.42 -7.55 -5.05
N GLN A 486 10.62 -6.70 -4.03
CA GLN A 486 11.71 -5.73 -3.99
C GLN A 486 12.26 -5.55 -2.57
N ILE A 487 13.57 -5.33 -2.48
CA ILE A 487 14.29 -4.86 -1.29
C ILE A 487 15.04 -3.58 -1.70
N ASN A 488 14.83 -2.47 -0.99
CA ASN A 488 15.59 -1.24 -1.16
C ASN A 488 15.92 -0.62 0.21
N ILE A 489 17.20 -0.62 0.58
CA ILE A 489 17.71 -0.06 1.84
C ILE A 489 18.85 0.94 1.57
N THR A 490 18.73 1.69 0.47
CA THR A 490 19.82 2.51 -0.06
C THR A 490 20.16 3.70 0.83
N GLY A 491 21.42 3.76 1.26
CA GLY A 491 21.91 4.83 2.14
C GLY A 491 21.54 4.69 3.62
N ASP A 492 20.99 3.55 4.05
CA ASP A 492 20.52 3.36 5.45
C ASP A 492 21.63 3.16 6.48
N VAL A 493 22.90 3.13 6.06
CA VAL A 493 24.09 2.93 6.91
C VAL A 493 24.08 1.55 7.58
N VAL A 494 23.71 0.53 6.80
CA VAL A 494 23.71 -0.87 7.22
C VAL A 494 25.10 -1.48 7.03
N ALA A 495 25.58 -2.25 8.01
CA ALA A 495 26.91 -2.85 8.01
C ALA A 495 26.85 -4.35 8.36
N GLY A 496 27.70 -5.16 7.72
CA GLY A 496 27.83 -6.60 7.97
C GLY A 496 27.81 -7.45 6.71
N GLU A 497 27.80 -8.77 6.87
CA GLU A 497 27.83 -9.76 5.78
C GLU A 497 26.43 -10.15 5.33
N LEU A 498 26.24 -10.35 4.02
CA LEU A 498 24.98 -10.79 3.43
C LEU A 498 24.74 -12.29 3.67
N ASN A 499 23.56 -12.63 4.19
CA ASN A 499 23.23 -14.02 4.51
C ASN A 499 22.80 -14.81 3.25
N ALA A 500 22.98 -16.13 3.28
CA ALA A 500 22.58 -17.00 2.17
C ALA A 500 21.05 -17.17 2.02
N ARG A 501 20.21 -16.70 2.96
CA ARG A 501 18.76 -16.81 2.85
C ARG A 501 18.14 -15.79 1.89
N VAL A 502 18.83 -14.71 1.55
CA VAL A 502 18.40 -13.76 0.50
C VAL A 502 18.10 -14.50 -0.82
N GLY A 503 18.86 -15.54 -1.15
CA GLY A 503 18.62 -16.39 -2.33
C GLY A 503 17.31 -17.19 -2.32
N ASN A 504 16.65 -17.35 -1.17
CA ASN A 504 15.35 -18.04 -1.08
C ASN A 504 14.19 -17.19 -1.62
N LEU A 505 14.38 -15.89 -1.80
CA LEU A 505 13.37 -14.92 -2.24
C LEU A 505 13.08 -15.04 -3.74
N SER A 506 12.54 -16.19 -4.16
CA SER A 506 12.38 -16.57 -5.58
C SER A 506 11.50 -15.65 -6.44
N ARG A 507 10.82 -14.67 -5.85
CA ARG A 507 10.04 -13.62 -6.53
C ARG A 507 10.76 -12.26 -6.60
N LEU A 508 11.98 -12.14 -6.07
CA LEU A 508 12.69 -10.87 -5.98
C LEU A 508 13.10 -10.35 -7.37
N THR A 509 12.57 -9.19 -7.72
CA THR A 509 12.80 -8.47 -8.98
C THR A 509 13.77 -7.30 -8.84
N VAL A 510 13.90 -6.72 -7.65
CA VAL A 510 14.84 -5.62 -7.38
C VAL A 510 15.54 -5.89 -6.06
N LEU A 511 16.86 -5.83 -6.10
CA LEU A 511 17.72 -5.83 -4.91
C LEU A 511 18.62 -4.60 -4.98
N ASP A 512 18.30 -3.59 -4.17
CA ASP A 512 19.10 -2.37 -4.03
C ASP A 512 19.60 -2.25 -2.58
N LEU A 513 20.91 -2.45 -2.43
CA LEU A 513 21.65 -2.41 -1.17
C LEU A 513 22.70 -1.29 -1.20
N SER A 514 22.60 -0.38 -2.16
CA SER A 514 23.67 0.56 -2.48
C SER A 514 23.92 1.61 -1.39
N ASN A 515 25.11 2.21 -1.40
CA ASN A 515 25.51 3.29 -0.49
C ASN A 515 25.47 2.91 1.00
N ASN A 516 25.88 1.68 1.32
CA ASN A 516 25.90 1.11 2.67
C ASN A 516 27.32 0.73 3.10
N GLN A 517 27.45 -0.12 4.12
CA GLN A 517 28.71 -0.63 4.67
C GLN A 517 28.74 -2.17 4.67
N PHE A 518 28.05 -2.80 3.72
CA PHE A 518 28.08 -4.26 3.55
C PHE A 518 29.50 -4.75 3.24
N ASN A 519 29.88 -5.89 3.80
CA ASN A 519 31.20 -6.49 3.66
C ASN A 519 31.13 -8.01 3.47
N GLY A 520 32.29 -8.67 3.38
CA GLY A 520 32.37 -10.08 2.99
C GLY A 520 32.13 -10.26 1.48
N SER A 521 31.66 -11.43 1.07
CA SER A 521 31.33 -11.74 -0.32
C SER A 521 29.81 -11.79 -0.54
N LEU A 522 29.38 -11.66 -1.80
CA LEU A 522 28.01 -12.01 -2.17
C LEU A 522 27.81 -13.53 -1.95
N PRO A 523 26.66 -13.97 -1.40
CA PRO A 523 26.41 -15.39 -1.17
C PRO A 523 26.08 -16.11 -2.50
N GLU A 524 26.59 -17.33 -2.67
CA GLU A 524 26.32 -18.16 -3.86
C GLU A 524 24.83 -18.37 -4.16
N SER A 525 23.99 -18.38 -3.12
CA SER A 525 22.53 -18.50 -3.28
C SER A 525 21.89 -17.32 -4.03
N LEU A 526 22.58 -16.18 -4.16
CA LEU A 526 22.13 -15.06 -5.00
C LEU A 526 21.95 -15.49 -6.48
N ALA A 527 22.70 -16.50 -6.94
CA ALA A 527 22.54 -17.07 -8.28
C ALA A 527 21.17 -17.76 -8.51
N GLN A 528 20.41 -18.03 -7.45
CA GLN A 528 19.05 -18.59 -7.54
C GLN A 528 17.98 -17.54 -7.91
N LEU A 529 18.31 -16.25 -7.83
CA LEU A 529 17.38 -15.14 -8.05
C LEU A 529 17.23 -14.78 -9.55
N VAL A 530 16.81 -15.77 -10.34
CA VAL A 530 16.59 -15.66 -11.81
C VAL A 530 15.46 -14.68 -12.22
N THR A 531 14.74 -14.14 -11.24
CA THR A 531 13.65 -13.17 -11.39
C THR A 531 14.10 -11.70 -11.30
N LEU A 532 15.39 -11.43 -11.03
CA LEU A 532 15.92 -10.07 -10.93
C LEU A 532 15.85 -9.29 -12.25
N ASN A 533 15.34 -8.06 -12.15
CA ASN A 533 15.34 -7.00 -13.16
C ASN A 533 16.42 -5.94 -12.87
N ALA A 534 16.74 -5.70 -11.60
CA ALA A 534 17.81 -4.80 -11.19
C ALA A 534 18.57 -5.34 -9.97
N LEU A 535 19.90 -5.27 -10.03
CA LEU A 535 20.81 -5.59 -8.93
C LEU A 535 21.76 -4.40 -8.72
N ASP A 536 21.62 -3.71 -7.59
CA ASP A 536 22.52 -2.63 -7.18
C ASP A 536 23.08 -2.90 -5.78
N VAL A 537 24.40 -3.00 -5.69
CA VAL A 537 25.14 -3.13 -4.42
C VAL A 537 26.30 -2.13 -4.37
N ALA A 538 26.23 -1.05 -5.16
CA ALA A 538 27.30 -0.08 -5.33
C ALA A 538 27.65 0.67 -4.03
N ASN A 539 28.86 1.21 -3.97
CA ASN A 539 29.37 2.00 -2.85
C ASN A 539 29.22 1.26 -1.50
N ASN A 540 29.85 0.09 -1.40
CA ASN A 540 29.89 -0.76 -0.22
C ASN A 540 31.36 -1.20 0.06
N SER A 541 31.57 -2.21 0.90
CA SER A 541 32.87 -2.85 1.16
C SER A 541 32.84 -4.36 0.84
N LEU A 542 32.01 -4.76 -0.13
CA LEU A 542 31.90 -6.13 -0.61
C LEU A 542 33.15 -6.56 -1.37
N SER A 543 33.47 -7.85 -1.37
CA SER A 543 34.76 -8.38 -1.80
C SER A 543 34.66 -9.83 -2.31
N GLY A 544 35.74 -10.35 -2.88
CA GLY A 544 35.78 -11.72 -3.42
C GLY A 544 35.15 -11.83 -4.81
N GLU A 545 34.99 -13.05 -5.29
CA GLU A 545 34.42 -13.33 -6.62
C GLU A 545 32.88 -13.21 -6.61
N LEU A 546 32.29 -13.04 -7.80
CA LEU A 546 30.83 -13.03 -7.94
C LEU A 546 30.28 -14.47 -7.90
N PRO A 547 29.02 -14.66 -7.47
CA PRO A 547 28.37 -15.97 -7.47
C PRO A 547 28.45 -16.69 -8.81
N ALA A 548 28.51 -18.01 -8.79
CA ALA A 548 28.55 -18.84 -9.98
C ALA A 548 27.15 -18.88 -10.65
N PHE A 549 26.85 -17.87 -11.45
CA PHE A 549 25.59 -17.77 -12.19
C PHE A 549 25.56 -18.76 -13.38
N GLU A 550 24.50 -19.55 -13.49
CA GLU A 550 24.30 -20.45 -14.64
C GLU A 550 24.14 -19.65 -15.96
N PRO A 551 24.66 -20.12 -17.10
CA PRO A 551 24.57 -19.40 -18.37
C PRO A 551 23.12 -19.08 -18.78
N LYS A 552 22.88 -17.82 -19.16
CA LYS A 552 21.54 -17.25 -19.48
C LYS A 552 20.49 -17.46 -18.39
N SER A 553 20.88 -17.46 -17.12
CA SER A 553 19.96 -17.53 -15.99
C SER A 553 19.28 -16.18 -15.68
N LEU A 554 19.99 -15.06 -15.83
CA LEU A 554 19.57 -13.70 -15.48
C LEU A 554 18.78 -13.03 -16.61
N LYS A 555 17.74 -13.72 -17.10
CA LYS A 555 17.03 -13.38 -18.35
C LYS A 555 16.29 -12.04 -18.34
N ASN A 556 15.89 -11.56 -17.16
CA ASN A 556 15.09 -10.35 -17.02
C ASN A 556 15.92 -9.12 -16.61
N LEU A 557 17.22 -9.30 -16.36
CA LEU A 557 18.08 -8.28 -15.77
C LEU A 557 18.32 -7.15 -16.77
N GLN A 558 18.04 -5.91 -16.35
CA GLN A 558 18.13 -4.69 -17.14
C GLN A 558 19.29 -3.81 -16.68
N SER A 559 19.53 -3.75 -15.37
CA SER A 559 20.58 -2.93 -14.75
C SER A 559 21.41 -3.74 -13.74
N VAL A 560 22.73 -3.59 -13.81
CA VAL A 560 23.69 -4.19 -12.86
C VAL A 560 24.71 -3.14 -12.41
N THR A 561 24.67 -2.80 -11.12
CA THR A 561 25.59 -1.82 -10.52
C THR A 561 26.35 -2.47 -9.37
N LEU A 562 27.64 -2.75 -9.57
CA LEU A 562 28.55 -3.30 -8.54
C LEU A 562 29.63 -2.29 -8.11
N ARG A 563 29.54 -1.06 -8.62
CA ARG A 563 30.53 0.01 -8.51
C ARG A 563 31.10 0.23 -7.11
N SER A 564 32.38 0.61 -7.00
CA SER A 564 33.03 1.04 -5.74
C SER A 564 32.90 0.00 -4.64
N ASN A 565 33.47 -1.17 -4.91
CA ASN A 565 33.61 -2.30 -3.99
C ASN A 565 35.03 -2.88 -4.15
N ALA A 566 35.28 -4.09 -3.64
CA ALA A 566 36.54 -4.83 -3.79
C ALA A 566 36.31 -6.21 -4.46
N PHE A 567 35.33 -6.31 -5.37
CA PHE A 567 35.06 -7.54 -6.10
C PHE A 567 36.24 -7.94 -7.01
N SER A 568 36.49 -9.23 -7.14
CA SER A 568 37.60 -9.83 -7.89
C SER A 568 37.14 -10.95 -8.82
N GLY A 569 38.08 -11.63 -9.46
CA GLY A 569 37.78 -12.73 -10.40
C GLY A 569 37.65 -12.25 -11.85
N SER A 570 37.05 -13.09 -12.70
CA SER A 570 36.79 -12.82 -14.12
C SER A 570 35.36 -12.35 -14.36
N LEU A 571 35.13 -11.54 -15.39
CA LEU A 571 33.78 -11.14 -15.83
C LEU A 571 33.04 -12.24 -16.62
N SER A 572 33.70 -13.36 -16.94
CA SER A 572 33.15 -14.41 -17.82
C SER A 572 31.81 -14.95 -17.33
N ASP A 573 31.70 -15.35 -16.07
CA ASP A 573 30.50 -16.03 -15.56
C ASP A 573 29.31 -15.08 -15.45
N LEU A 574 29.54 -13.84 -15.00
CA LEU A 574 28.53 -12.79 -15.02
C LEU A 574 28.03 -12.55 -16.45
N VAL A 575 28.92 -12.27 -17.40
CA VAL A 575 28.51 -11.95 -18.78
C VAL A 575 27.82 -13.13 -19.48
N ASN A 576 28.21 -14.36 -19.18
CA ASN A 576 27.55 -15.57 -19.69
C ASN A 576 26.16 -15.80 -19.11
N ALA A 577 25.88 -15.31 -17.90
CA ALA A 577 24.58 -15.43 -17.25
C ALA A 577 23.54 -14.42 -17.74
N LEU A 578 23.98 -13.29 -18.31
CA LEU A 578 23.12 -12.22 -18.83
C LEU A 578 22.45 -12.60 -20.16
N ASP A 579 21.35 -11.91 -20.46
CA ASP A 579 20.63 -12.02 -21.74
C ASP A 579 20.31 -10.62 -22.30
N THR A 580 19.59 -10.57 -23.41
CA THR A 580 19.33 -9.36 -24.19
C THR A 580 18.72 -8.16 -23.45
N PRO A 581 17.95 -8.24 -22.35
CA PRO A 581 17.35 -7.04 -21.74
C PRO A 581 18.30 -6.05 -21.07
N VAL A 582 19.56 -6.45 -20.78
CA VAL A 582 20.54 -5.57 -20.11
C VAL A 582 20.78 -4.30 -20.92
N SER A 583 20.56 -3.15 -20.30
CA SER A 583 20.85 -1.83 -20.88
C SER A 583 21.99 -1.10 -20.18
N ASP A 584 22.18 -1.30 -18.87
CA ASP A 584 23.12 -0.49 -18.09
C ASP A 584 23.96 -1.37 -17.15
N MET A 585 25.29 -1.21 -17.22
CA MET A 585 26.25 -2.02 -16.47
C MET A 585 27.40 -1.14 -15.94
N ASP A 586 27.47 -0.96 -14.62
CA ASP A 586 28.58 -0.27 -13.96
C ASP A 586 29.25 -1.19 -12.93
N LEU A 587 30.43 -1.72 -13.31
CA LEU A 587 31.29 -2.57 -12.50
C LEU A 587 32.57 -1.84 -12.09
N SER A 588 32.59 -0.51 -12.21
CA SER A 588 33.79 0.32 -12.04
C SER A 588 34.28 0.39 -10.59
N PHE A 589 35.53 0.79 -10.38
CA PHE A 589 36.15 0.90 -9.05
C PHE A 589 36.04 -0.43 -8.26
N ASN A 590 36.61 -1.48 -8.84
CA ASN A 590 36.67 -2.83 -8.28
C ASN A 590 38.06 -3.45 -8.56
N ASN A 591 38.20 -4.75 -8.32
CA ASN A 591 39.42 -5.51 -8.54
C ASN A 591 39.21 -6.65 -9.57
N PHE A 592 38.27 -6.49 -10.52
CA PHE A 592 38.03 -7.46 -11.59
C PHE A 592 39.26 -7.59 -12.50
N SER A 593 39.52 -8.80 -12.98
CA SER A 593 40.77 -9.17 -13.65
C SER A 593 40.55 -10.12 -14.84
N GLY A 594 41.61 -10.36 -15.61
CA GLY A 594 41.53 -11.13 -16.85
C GLY A 594 40.93 -10.33 -18.01
N ALA A 595 40.55 -11.02 -19.09
CA ALA A 595 40.01 -10.39 -20.30
C ALA A 595 38.53 -10.02 -20.17
N ILE A 596 38.12 -8.99 -20.94
CA ILE A 596 36.69 -8.72 -21.19
C ILE A 596 36.19 -9.86 -22.09
N PRO A 597 35.19 -10.66 -21.67
CA PRO A 597 34.70 -11.82 -22.43
C PRO A 597 34.04 -11.38 -23.73
N MET A 598 34.28 -12.11 -24.83
CA MET A 598 33.75 -11.78 -26.16
C MET A 598 32.21 -11.86 -26.21
N GLU A 599 31.61 -12.61 -25.30
CA GLU A 599 30.18 -12.80 -25.12
C GLU A 599 29.46 -11.50 -24.75
N ILE A 600 30.18 -10.47 -24.27
CA ILE A 600 29.60 -9.12 -24.01
C ILE A 600 29.00 -8.51 -25.29
N THR A 601 29.51 -8.91 -26.46
CA THR A 601 29.00 -8.49 -27.76
C THR A 601 27.60 -9.04 -28.08
N ASN A 602 27.08 -10.00 -27.29
CA ASN A 602 25.71 -10.51 -27.41
C ASN A 602 24.66 -9.59 -26.76
N LEU A 603 25.07 -8.66 -25.87
CA LEU A 603 24.18 -7.80 -25.11
C LEU A 603 23.64 -6.63 -25.97
N LYS A 604 22.77 -6.93 -26.93
CA LYS A 604 22.36 -5.98 -27.99
C LYS A 604 21.58 -4.75 -27.49
N ASN A 605 21.04 -4.75 -26.26
CA ASN A 605 20.39 -3.57 -25.68
C ASN A 605 21.30 -2.69 -24.82
N LEU A 606 22.56 -3.09 -24.60
CA LEU A 606 23.51 -2.36 -23.75
C LEU A 606 23.72 -0.94 -24.30
N LYS A 607 23.47 0.06 -23.44
CA LYS A 607 23.62 1.50 -23.68
C LYS A 607 24.83 2.04 -22.96
N SER A 608 24.98 1.70 -21.68
CA SER A 608 26.09 2.16 -20.84
C SER A 608 26.89 0.98 -20.29
N LEU A 609 28.21 1.05 -20.45
CA LEU A 609 29.16 0.09 -19.91
C LEU A 609 30.34 0.82 -19.26
N ASP A 610 30.41 0.79 -17.93
CA ASP A 610 31.56 1.28 -17.15
C ASP A 610 32.26 0.11 -16.45
N LEU A 611 33.49 -0.19 -16.90
CA LEU A 611 34.41 -1.15 -16.31
C LEU A 611 35.69 -0.46 -15.81
N SER A 612 35.68 0.87 -15.68
CA SER A 612 36.87 1.65 -15.34
C SER A 612 37.38 1.38 -13.93
N ASN A 613 38.68 1.64 -13.69
CA ASN A 613 39.32 1.45 -12.39
C ASN A 613 39.20 0.00 -11.90
N ASN A 614 39.74 -0.93 -12.71
CA ASN A 614 39.81 -2.37 -12.46
C ASN A 614 41.20 -2.91 -12.84
N GLN A 615 41.39 -4.23 -12.83
CA GLN A 615 42.62 -4.93 -13.24
C GLN A 615 42.45 -5.70 -14.57
N LEU A 616 41.50 -5.31 -15.42
CA LEU A 616 41.20 -5.99 -16.68
C LEU A 616 42.40 -5.90 -17.64
N SER A 617 42.66 -6.96 -18.41
CA SER A 617 43.85 -7.11 -19.24
C SER A 617 43.57 -7.84 -20.56
N GLY A 618 44.59 -8.01 -21.40
CA GLY A 618 44.43 -8.58 -22.74
C GLY A 618 43.87 -7.58 -23.76
N THR A 619 43.47 -8.08 -24.93
CA THR A 619 43.06 -7.26 -26.08
C THR A 619 41.56 -6.94 -26.07
N LEU A 620 41.20 -5.75 -26.54
CA LEU A 620 39.80 -5.32 -26.69
C LEU A 620 39.21 -5.84 -28.01
N ASP A 621 38.20 -6.70 -27.94
CA ASP A 621 37.53 -7.27 -29.12
C ASP A 621 36.77 -6.20 -29.91
N SER A 622 36.90 -6.21 -31.24
CA SER A 622 36.30 -5.20 -32.12
C SER A 622 34.77 -5.23 -32.14
N GLY A 623 34.15 -6.34 -31.76
CA GLY A 623 32.70 -6.51 -31.69
C GLY A 623 32.02 -5.62 -30.66
N ILE A 624 32.74 -5.12 -29.64
CA ILE A 624 32.16 -4.22 -28.63
C ILE A 624 31.70 -2.88 -29.24
N PHE A 625 32.40 -2.40 -30.28
CA PHE A 625 32.09 -1.18 -31.00
C PHE A 625 30.93 -1.34 -31.99
N ASN A 626 30.47 -2.57 -32.21
CA ASN A 626 29.36 -2.94 -33.09
C ASN A 626 28.06 -3.23 -32.31
N LEU A 627 28.00 -2.90 -31.02
CA LEU A 627 26.77 -2.96 -30.23
C LEU A 627 25.80 -1.83 -30.65
N PRO A 628 24.54 -2.15 -31.03
CA PRO A 628 23.71 -1.21 -31.79
C PRO A 628 23.05 -0.11 -30.95
N LYS A 629 23.04 -0.22 -29.62
CA LYS A 629 22.47 0.77 -28.69
C LYS A 629 23.50 1.38 -27.75
N LEU A 630 24.77 0.97 -27.82
CA LEU A 630 25.82 1.43 -26.91
C LEU A 630 26.06 2.91 -27.17
N THR A 631 25.90 3.75 -26.15
CA THR A 631 26.18 5.19 -26.17
C THR A 631 27.43 5.53 -25.37
N THR A 632 27.72 4.79 -24.30
CA THR A 632 28.80 5.12 -23.35
C THR A 632 29.63 3.88 -23.04
N LEU A 633 30.95 3.98 -23.22
CA LEU A 633 31.92 2.92 -22.97
C LEU A 633 33.12 3.48 -22.17
N ASN A 634 33.21 3.15 -20.88
CA ASN A 634 34.30 3.59 -20.02
C ASN A 634 35.14 2.39 -19.54
N LEU A 635 36.36 2.27 -20.07
CA LEU A 635 37.34 1.23 -19.75
C LEU A 635 38.62 1.82 -19.11
N LYS A 636 38.58 3.08 -18.70
CA LYS A 636 39.72 3.83 -18.16
C LYS A 636 40.39 3.15 -16.97
N ASN A 637 41.70 3.34 -16.80
CA ASN A 637 42.47 2.87 -15.64
C ASN A 637 42.34 1.34 -15.46
N ASN A 638 42.90 0.63 -16.43
CA ASN A 638 42.94 -0.83 -16.52
C ASN A 638 44.31 -1.25 -17.09
N SER A 639 44.45 -2.52 -17.46
CA SER A 639 45.66 -3.11 -18.07
C SER A 639 45.40 -3.66 -19.48
N LEU A 640 44.39 -3.15 -20.20
CA LEU A 640 44.07 -3.55 -21.57
C LEU A 640 45.18 -3.14 -22.55
N GLU A 641 45.47 -3.98 -23.53
CA GLU A 641 46.62 -3.83 -24.43
C GLU A 641 46.29 -4.15 -25.91
N GLY A 642 47.28 -3.97 -26.78
CA GLY A 642 47.15 -4.24 -28.22
C GLY A 642 46.64 -3.04 -29.02
N MET A 643 45.81 -3.31 -30.03
CA MET A 643 45.32 -2.32 -31.00
C MET A 643 43.87 -1.91 -30.70
N VAL A 644 43.59 -0.60 -30.78
CA VAL A 644 42.21 -0.10 -30.86
C VAL A 644 41.74 -0.17 -32.32
N HIS A 645 40.74 -1.02 -32.55
CA HIS A 645 40.23 -1.39 -33.88
C HIS A 645 39.47 -0.26 -34.60
N ASP A 646 39.48 -0.30 -35.93
CA ASP A 646 38.76 0.64 -36.81
C ASP A 646 37.25 0.35 -36.91
N ASP A 647 36.76 -0.70 -36.25
CA ASP A 647 35.35 -0.87 -35.90
C ASP A 647 34.81 0.28 -35.01
N LEU A 648 35.68 1.02 -34.31
CA LEU A 648 35.35 2.28 -33.64
C LEU A 648 35.07 3.45 -34.62
N TRP A 649 35.24 3.24 -35.94
CA TRP A 649 35.15 4.17 -37.11
C TRP A 649 33.87 4.28 -37.98
N LYS A 650 33.12 3.16 -38.09
CA LYS A 650 31.91 2.91 -38.93
C LYS A 650 30.61 3.65 -38.44
N GLU A 651 29.41 3.26 -38.87
CA GLU A 651 28.19 4.11 -38.73
C GLU A 651 27.31 3.90 -37.48
N SER A 652 27.51 2.85 -36.68
CA SER A 652 26.75 2.58 -35.43
C SER A 652 27.68 2.64 -34.23
N ARG A 653 27.40 3.49 -33.21
CA ARG A 653 28.45 3.98 -32.29
C ARG A 653 28.05 4.26 -30.83
N PRO A 654 28.93 3.91 -29.87
CA PRO A 654 29.09 4.71 -28.66
C PRO A 654 29.50 6.15 -28.97
N VAL A 655 28.72 7.08 -28.44
CA VAL A 655 28.94 8.53 -28.44
C VAL A 655 30.17 8.87 -27.59
N GLU A 656 30.33 8.20 -26.45
CA GLU A 656 31.33 8.49 -25.44
C GLU A 656 32.22 7.26 -25.18
N VAL A 657 33.53 7.37 -25.40
CA VAL A 657 34.49 6.27 -25.24
C VAL A 657 35.73 6.73 -24.47
N ALA A 658 35.93 6.19 -23.26
CA ALA A 658 37.08 6.48 -22.41
C ALA A 658 37.98 5.24 -22.24
N LEU A 659 39.18 5.29 -22.80
CA LEU A 659 40.22 4.23 -22.78
C LEU A 659 41.53 4.73 -22.12
N ASP A 660 41.50 5.85 -21.40
CA ASP A 660 42.67 6.45 -20.75
C ASP A 660 43.34 5.47 -19.77
N ASP A 661 44.62 5.69 -19.47
CA ASP A 661 45.35 4.94 -18.43
C ASP A 661 45.30 3.41 -18.66
N ASN A 662 45.58 2.98 -19.89
CA ASN A 662 45.70 1.58 -20.31
C ASN A 662 47.06 1.33 -21.00
N LYS A 663 47.23 0.18 -21.67
CA LYS A 663 48.47 -0.25 -22.34
C LYS A 663 48.29 -0.44 -23.86
N PHE A 664 47.35 0.25 -24.48
CA PHE A 664 47.16 0.19 -25.94
C PHE A 664 48.40 0.73 -26.66
N THR A 665 48.93 -0.06 -27.60
CA THR A 665 50.16 0.25 -28.34
C THR A 665 49.91 0.81 -29.74
N GLU A 666 48.74 0.55 -30.31
CA GLU A 666 48.37 0.96 -31.67
C GLU A 666 46.91 1.42 -31.73
N ILE A 667 46.61 2.34 -32.64
CA ILE A 667 45.24 2.79 -32.94
C ILE A 667 45.04 2.80 -34.46
N ASN A 668 43.95 2.17 -34.90
CA ASN A 668 43.60 2.08 -36.31
C ASN A 668 42.44 3.04 -36.64
N LEU A 669 42.75 4.04 -37.46
CA LEU A 669 41.83 5.08 -37.92
C LEU A 669 41.41 4.88 -39.38
N THR A 670 41.64 3.72 -40.02
CA THR A 670 41.41 3.51 -41.47
C THR A 670 40.00 3.90 -41.96
N THR A 671 38.99 3.72 -41.11
CA THR A 671 37.57 4.05 -41.34
C THR A 671 37.14 5.43 -40.83
N TRP A 672 38.02 6.15 -40.14
CA TRP A 672 37.76 7.50 -39.64
C TRP A 672 37.45 8.45 -40.81
N GLY A 673 36.36 9.23 -40.67
CA GLY A 673 35.85 10.12 -41.71
C GLY A 673 35.05 9.47 -42.84
N GLN A 674 34.81 8.14 -42.82
CA GLN A 674 34.01 7.47 -43.87
C GLN A 674 32.49 7.70 -43.73
N ALA A 675 31.99 8.07 -42.54
CA ALA A 675 30.58 8.35 -42.26
C ALA A 675 30.12 9.73 -42.81
N GLN A 676 30.15 9.93 -44.13
CA GLN A 676 29.99 11.24 -44.77
C GLN A 676 28.55 11.83 -44.82
N ARG A 677 27.59 11.39 -43.98
CA ARG A 677 26.16 11.71 -44.19
C ARG A 677 25.29 12.15 -43.02
N PHE A 678 25.76 12.14 -41.77
CA PHE A 678 24.94 12.55 -40.62
C PHE A 678 25.64 13.64 -39.80
N TYR A 679 25.04 14.84 -39.76
CA TYR A 679 25.58 16.04 -39.11
C TYR A 679 25.24 16.14 -37.60
N GLU A 680 24.75 15.06 -36.98
CA GLU A 680 24.05 15.13 -35.68
C GLU A 680 24.76 14.37 -34.53
N PHE A 681 25.90 13.71 -34.77
CA PHE A 681 26.58 12.90 -33.74
C PHE A 681 28.07 13.26 -33.58
N GLU A 682 28.40 13.94 -32.47
CA GLU A 682 29.79 14.12 -32.01
C GLU A 682 30.27 12.85 -31.29
N GLN A 683 31.08 12.02 -31.94
CA GLN A 683 31.78 10.94 -31.23
C GLN A 683 32.97 11.51 -30.43
N ARG A 684 33.14 11.08 -29.19
CA ARG A 684 34.21 11.52 -28.28
C ARG A 684 35.00 10.31 -27.79
N VAL A 685 36.31 10.30 -28.02
CA VAL A 685 37.20 9.19 -27.68
C VAL A 685 38.46 9.69 -26.97
N SER A 686 38.79 9.13 -25.82
CA SER A 686 39.99 9.49 -25.06
C SER A 686 40.87 8.26 -24.81
N LEU A 687 42.17 8.35 -25.14
CA LEU A 687 43.19 7.30 -24.95
C LEU A 687 44.43 7.86 -24.24
N VAL A 688 44.26 8.87 -23.39
CA VAL A 688 45.36 9.62 -22.78
C VAL A 688 46.18 8.70 -21.85
N ARG A 689 47.51 8.88 -21.84
CA ARG A 689 48.49 8.07 -21.08
C ARG A 689 48.52 6.57 -21.42
N ASN A 690 48.19 6.20 -22.66
CA ASN A 690 48.47 4.87 -23.21
C ASN A 690 49.90 4.74 -23.77
N THR A 691 50.32 3.53 -24.09
CA THR A 691 51.65 3.21 -24.65
C THR A 691 51.72 3.32 -26.19
N ILE A 692 50.84 4.11 -26.81
CA ILE A 692 50.65 4.18 -28.27
C ILE A 692 51.94 4.65 -28.96
N ARG A 693 52.43 3.83 -29.91
CA ARG A 693 53.60 4.10 -30.76
C ARG A 693 53.25 4.21 -32.25
N ASN A 694 52.11 3.66 -32.66
CA ASN A 694 51.68 3.59 -34.06
C ASN A 694 50.24 4.09 -34.21
N VAL A 695 50.00 4.92 -35.22
CA VAL A 695 48.68 5.43 -35.61
C VAL A 695 48.50 5.13 -37.09
N ILE A 696 47.60 4.20 -37.41
CA ILE A 696 47.29 3.83 -38.80
C ILE A 696 46.21 4.79 -39.29
N LEU A 697 46.51 5.56 -40.33
CA LEU A 697 45.66 6.64 -40.84
C LEU A 697 44.84 6.20 -42.06
N PRO A 698 43.69 6.86 -42.35
CA PRO A 698 43.03 6.72 -43.63
C PRO A 698 43.97 7.10 -44.78
N SER A 699 43.81 6.43 -45.94
CA SER A 699 44.61 6.67 -47.16
C SER A 699 44.50 8.09 -47.74
N HIS A 700 43.54 8.90 -47.27
CA HIS A 700 43.32 10.28 -47.66
C HIS A 700 43.86 11.32 -46.64
N VAL A 701 44.38 10.90 -45.49
CA VAL A 701 44.94 11.77 -44.45
C VAL A 701 46.48 11.72 -44.50
N ASN A 702 47.12 12.87 -44.70
CA ASN A 702 48.58 12.99 -44.72
C ASN A 702 49.04 14.01 -43.67
N LEU A 703 49.68 13.54 -42.59
CA LEU A 703 50.15 14.39 -41.48
C LEU A 703 51.24 15.38 -41.87
N ASN A 704 51.97 15.12 -42.96
CA ASN A 704 53.06 15.99 -43.43
C ASN A 704 52.57 17.14 -44.32
N ASN A 705 51.28 17.21 -44.65
CA ASN A 705 50.72 18.27 -45.47
C ASN A 705 50.20 19.41 -44.59
N SER A 706 50.77 20.60 -44.72
CA SER A 706 50.44 21.80 -43.95
C SER A 706 49.21 22.56 -44.45
N ASP A 707 48.48 22.00 -45.42
CA ASP A 707 47.29 22.60 -46.00
C ASP A 707 46.12 22.58 -45.02
N ARG A 708 45.79 23.76 -44.50
CA ARG A 708 44.81 23.95 -43.41
C ARG A 708 43.42 23.41 -43.74
N ARG A 709 43.06 23.38 -45.02
CA ARG A 709 41.74 22.99 -45.53
C ARG A 709 41.40 21.51 -45.35
N SER A 710 42.39 20.61 -45.30
CA SER A 710 42.12 19.19 -45.04
C SER A 710 41.77 18.92 -43.58
N TRP A 711 42.26 19.76 -42.66
CA TRP A 711 41.97 19.67 -41.22
C TRP A 711 40.74 20.47 -40.81
N GLU A 712 40.35 21.50 -41.56
CA GLU A 712 39.15 22.33 -41.30
C GLU A 712 37.81 21.57 -41.49
N MET A 713 37.80 20.38 -42.11
CA MET A 713 36.60 19.54 -42.23
C MET A 713 36.44 18.47 -41.13
N LEU A 714 37.47 18.23 -40.32
CA LEU A 714 37.48 17.22 -39.24
C LEU A 714 36.71 17.59 -37.95
N PRO A 715 36.55 18.87 -37.52
CA PRO A 715 35.92 19.18 -36.23
C PRO A 715 34.49 18.65 -36.06
N ASN A 716 33.75 18.49 -37.15
CA ASN A 716 32.37 18.00 -37.14
C ASN A 716 32.27 16.47 -37.18
N GLN A 717 33.37 15.73 -37.01
CA GLN A 717 33.44 14.26 -37.17
C GLN A 717 33.91 13.50 -35.92
N GLY A 718 34.12 14.21 -34.81
CA GLY A 718 34.46 13.62 -33.51
C GLY A 718 35.84 14.02 -32.96
N HIS A 719 35.98 13.92 -31.65
CA HIS A 719 37.15 14.32 -30.88
C HIS A 719 37.95 13.09 -30.44
N ILE A 720 39.26 13.05 -30.71
CA ILE A 720 40.17 11.98 -30.28
C ILE A 720 41.31 12.59 -29.46
N LEU A 721 41.47 12.16 -28.20
CA LEU A 721 42.54 12.62 -27.29
C LEU A 721 43.62 11.55 -27.11
N LEU A 722 44.85 11.85 -27.53
CA LEU A 722 46.03 10.95 -27.51
C LEU A 722 47.17 11.48 -26.62
N GLY A 723 46.92 12.47 -25.75
CA GLY A 723 47.95 13.07 -24.90
C GLY A 723 48.72 12.06 -24.02
N GLY A 724 49.98 12.35 -23.69
CA GLY A 724 50.80 11.48 -22.85
C GLY A 724 51.15 10.13 -23.48
N THR A 725 51.14 10.01 -24.80
CA THR A 725 51.51 8.79 -25.53
C THR A 725 52.88 8.94 -26.23
N PRO A 726 53.69 7.87 -26.35
CA PRO A 726 54.98 7.91 -27.04
C PRO A 726 54.93 8.44 -28.49
N TRP A 727 53.83 8.18 -29.21
CA TRP A 727 53.61 8.70 -30.56
C TRP A 727 53.55 10.23 -30.60
N CYS A 728 52.86 10.83 -29.63
CA CYS A 728 52.78 12.29 -29.48
C CYS A 728 54.12 12.93 -29.12
N GLU A 729 54.99 12.23 -28.37
CA GLU A 729 56.36 12.68 -28.09
C GLU A 729 57.26 12.65 -29.35
N GLN A 730 57.10 11.65 -30.22
CA GLN A 730 57.96 11.43 -31.38
C GLN A 730 57.71 12.39 -32.56
N ILE A 731 56.48 12.88 -32.73
CA ILE A 731 56.11 13.74 -33.86
C ILE A 731 56.79 15.12 -33.83
N GLY A 732 57.17 15.59 -32.63
CA GLY A 732 57.91 16.83 -32.44
C GLY A 732 57.11 18.12 -32.71
N SER A 733 57.68 19.25 -32.31
CA SER A 733 57.03 20.56 -32.29
C SER A 733 56.71 21.18 -33.67
N ASN A 734 57.03 20.51 -34.77
CA ASN A 734 56.79 21.00 -36.14
C ASN A 734 55.39 20.65 -36.68
N ALA A 735 54.66 19.70 -36.07
CA ALA A 735 53.31 19.31 -36.48
C ALA A 735 52.23 20.00 -35.64
N SER A 736 52.18 21.34 -35.69
CA SER A 736 51.30 22.17 -34.85
C SER A 736 49.81 21.84 -34.96
N LEU A 737 49.35 21.21 -36.04
CA LEU A 737 47.99 20.70 -36.20
C LEU A 737 47.75 19.39 -35.44
N VAL A 738 48.64 18.39 -35.56
CA VAL A 738 48.52 17.12 -34.82
C VAL A 738 48.58 17.37 -33.31
N GLN A 739 49.50 18.25 -32.89
CA GLN A 739 49.63 18.65 -31.49
C GLN A 739 48.43 19.48 -31.00
N ARG A 740 47.72 20.16 -31.91
CA ARG A 740 46.48 20.89 -31.61
C ARG A 740 45.21 20.03 -31.64
N TYR A 741 45.14 18.94 -32.40
CA TYR A 741 43.87 18.22 -32.61
C TYR A 741 43.84 16.78 -32.07
N LEU A 742 44.98 16.14 -31.85
CA LEU A 742 45.07 14.77 -31.34
C LEU A 742 45.87 14.70 -30.02
N CYS A 743 47.06 15.30 -29.98
CA CYS A 743 47.97 15.20 -28.84
C CYS A 743 47.72 16.27 -27.75
N ARG A 744 46.48 16.40 -27.26
CA ARG A 744 46.14 17.26 -26.11
C ARG A 744 46.22 16.48 -24.79
N GLU A 745 46.86 17.07 -23.78
CA GLU A 745 46.86 16.56 -22.39
C GLU A 745 46.04 17.40 -21.41
N ASP A 746 45.59 18.58 -21.85
CA ASP A 746 45.23 19.70 -20.96
C ASP A 746 43.71 19.81 -20.70
N GLU A 747 42.87 19.17 -21.52
CA GLU A 747 41.40 19.21 -21.43
C GLU A 747 40.84 18.23 -20.37
N ARG A 748 41.49 18.16 -19.20
CA ARG A 748 41.23 17.13 -18.18
C ARG A 748 39.99 17.34 -17.32
N GLU A 749 39.37 18.52 -17.33
CA GLU A 749 38.29 18.85 -16.37
C GLU A 749 36.88 18.94 -17.01
N ASP A 750 36.75 19.29 -18.29
CA ASP A 750 35.45 19.72 -18.86
C ASP A 750 34.96 18.94 -20.11
N PHE A 751 35.62 17.86 -20.54
CA PHE A 751 35.27 17.14 -21.79
C PHE A 751 33.91 16.38 -21.74
N TRP A 752 33.38 16.13 -20.54
CA TRP A 752 32.21 15.27 -20.29
C TRP A 752 31.10 15.89 -19.40
N MET A 753 31.13 17.20 -19.11
CA MET A 753 30.11 17.84 -18.24
C MET A 753 29.62 19.19 -18.78
N PRO A 754 28.33 19.53 -18.58
CA PRO A 754 27.83 20.90 -18.72
C PRO A 754 28.18 21.76 -17.48
N ASP A 755 28.40 23.06 -17.71
CA ASP A 755 28.92 24.06 -16.75
C ASP A 755 28.39 23.94 -15.29
N THR A 756 29.26 23.55 -14.35
CA THR A 756 29.21 24.03 -12.96
C THR A 756 30.62 24.28 -12.43
N ALA A 757 30.77 25.32 -11.59
CA ALA A 757 32.05 26.02 -11.48
C ALA A 757 32.95 25.65 -10.28
N ASP A 758 34.25 25.73 -10.59
CA ASP A 758 35.36 26.26 -9.78
C ASP A 758 36.31 25.27 -9.07
N LYS A 759 37.58 25.68 -9.00
CA LYS A 759 38.77 24.80 -8.94
C LYS A 759 39.55 24.89 -7.62
N ASN A 760 40.54 23.98 -7.54
CA ASN A 760 41.89 24.13 -6.98
C ASN A 760 42.23 23.23 -5.78
N GLY A 761 43.37 22.55 -5.89
CA GLY A 761 44.07 21.89 -4.78
C GLY A 761 45.57 22.23 -4.77
N VAL A 762 46.20 22.24 -3.58
CA VAL A 762 47.65 22.42 -3.38
C VAL A 762 48.12 21.52 -2.23
N SER A 763 49.38 21.07 -2.25
CA SER A 763 49.88 19.95 -1.43
C SER A 763 50.59 20.34 -0.10
N THR A 764 51.34 19.40 0.45
CA THR A 764 51.15 18.97 1.85
C THR A 764 52.48 18.91 2.61
N ARG A 765 52.64 19.71 3.68
CA ARG A 765 53.35 19.33 4.95
C ARG A 765 53.47 20.43 6.01
N THR A 766 53.46 21.72 5.67
CA THR A 766 53.57 22.81 6.68
C THR A 766 52.21 23.26 7.24
N LEU A 767 51.10 22.85 6.62
CA LEU A 767 49.73 23.29 6.94
C LEU A 767 49.08 22.61 8.16
N VAL A 768 49.62 21.49 8.64
CA VAL A 768 48.91 20.55 9.54
C VAL A 768 48.59 21.15 10.92
N ILE A 769 49.42 22.04 11.46
CA ILE A 769 49.28 22.50 12.85
C ILE A 769 48.36 23.74 12.98
N ILE A 770 48.34 24.63 11.97
CA ILE A 770 47.47 25.83 11.96
C ILE A 770 46.11 25.52 11.31
N GLY A 771 46.07 24.54 10.40
CA GLY A 771 44.86 24.17 9.64
C GLY A 771 43.72 23.62 10.49
N VAL A 772 43.98 22.98 11.64
CA VAL A 772 42.92 22.39 12.48
C VAL A 772 42.02 23.46 13.12
N ALA A 773 42.58 24.56 13.59
CA ALA A 773 41.82 25.64 14.23
C ALA A 773 41.03 26.48 13.21
N CYS A 774 41.62 26.75 12.04
CA CYS A 774 40.93 27.47 10.96
C CYS A 774 39.90 26.59 10.24
N GLY A 775 40.19 25.30 10.08
CA GLY A 775 39.31 24.33 9.43
C GLY A 775 37.96 24.18 10.14
N LEU A 776 37.93 24.18 11.47
CA LEU A 776 36.67 24.14 12.23
C LEU A 776 35.79 25.39 12.02
N LEU A 777 36.40 26.58 11.92
CA LEU A 777 35.68 27.82 11.63
C LEU A 777 35.21 27.92 10.18
N VAL A 778 36.03 27.47 9.22
CA VAL A 778 35.70 27.43 7.79
C VAL A 778 34.69 26.33 7.48
N LEU A 779 34.68 25.21 8.21
CA LEU A 779 33.62 24.20 8.11
C LEU A 779 32.31 24.71 8.72
N LEU A 780 32.33 25.49 9.80
CA LEU A 780 31.11 26.08 10.36
C LEU A 780 30.52 27.16 9.44
N MET A 781 31.35 28.10 8.95
CA MET A 781 30.92 29.07 7.94
C MET A 781 30.53 28.38 6.64
N GLY A 782 31.29 27.38 6.20
CA GLY A 782 31.04 26.58 5.02
C GLY A 782 29.75 25.78 5.12
N PHE A 783 29.38 25.26 6.29
CA PHE A 783 28.09 24.63 6.52
C PHE A 783 26.94 25.64 6.54
N ILE A 784 27.13 26.84 7.12
CA ILE A 784 26.11 27.90 7.10
C ILE A 784 25.92 28.44 5.68
N VAL A 785 27.01 28.65 4.94
CA VAL A 785 27.01 29.07 3.53
C VAL A 785 26.48 27.94 2.65
N PHE A 786 26.80 26.67 2.92
CA PHE A 786 26.22 25.52 2.22
C PHE A 786 24.73 25.40 2.49
N VAL A 787 24.25 25.54 3.73
CA VAL A 787 22.80 25.53 4.03
C VAL A 787 22.09 26.74 3.44
N PHE A 788 22.74 27.91 3.40
CA PHE A 788 22.20 29.12 2.77
C PHE A 788 22.19 28.98 1.23
N MET A 789 23.30 28.58 0.62
CA MET A 789 23.43 28.29 -0.81
C MET A 789 22.58 27.10 -1.22
N TRP A 790 22.36 26.09 -0.39
CA TRP A 790 21.43 24.97 -0.65
C TRP A 790 19.98 25.45 -0.59
N ARG A 791 19.63 26.32 0.36
CA ARG A 791 18.28 26.94 0.41
C ARG A 791 18.06 27.91 -0.75
N VAL A 792 19.09 28.64 -1.17
CA VAL A 792 19.05 29.58 -2.30
C VAL A 792 19.11 28.81 -3.63
N TRP A 793 19.91 27.76 -3.74
CA TRP A 793 20.03 26.87 -4.89
C TRP A 793 18.75 26.05 -5.04
N LYS A 794 18.22 25.36 -4.01
CA LYS A 794 16.90 24.70 -4.07
C LYS A 794 15.81 25.68 -4.55
N ARG A 795 15.78 26.92 -4.03
CA ARG A 795 14.85 27.97 -4.51
C ARG A 795 15.12 28.44 -5.95
N MET A 796 16.39 28.59 -6.36
CA MET A 796 16.77 28.97 -7.71
C MET A 796 16.61 27.81 -8.70
N LEU A 797 16.68 26.56 -8.25
CA LEU A 797 16.51 25.34 -9.03
C LEU A 797 15.02 25.10 -9.26
N ASP A 798 14.18 25.24 -8.22
CA ASP A 798 12.71 25.29 -8.37
C ASP A 798 12.30 26.39 -9.37
N LEU A 799 12.87 27.60 -9.24
CA LEU A 799 12.57 28.72 -10.15
C LEU A 799 13.16 28.55 -11.55
N ARG A 800 14.37 27.98 -11.70
CA ARG A 800 14.99 27.69 -13.00
C ARG A 800 14.28 26.55 -13.71
N GLN A 801 13.97 25.44 -13.06
CA GLN A 801 13.18 24.36 -13.67
C GLN A 801 11.82 24.88 -14.17
N ILE A 802 11.16 25.76 -13.39
CA ILE A 802 9.93 26.43 -13.83
C ILE A 802 10.19 27.34 -15.03
N GLN A 803 11.24 28.16 -15.01
CA GLN A 803 11.53 29.12 -16.09
C GLN A 803 12.10 28.46 -17.36
N GLU A 804 12.84 27.36 -17.25
CA GLU A 804 13.40 26.57 -18.34
C GLU A 804 12.29 25.73 -18.99
N ALA A 805 11.40 25.10 -18.22
CA ALA A 805 10.20 24.46 -18.79
C ALA A 805 9.31 25.48 -19.54
N LEU A 806 9.06 26.65 -18.94
CA LEU A 806 8.32 27.76 -19.57
C LEU A 806 9.06 28.46 -20.72
N ALA A 807 10.33 28.12 -20.98
CA ALA A 807 11.14 28.68 -22.07
C ALA A 807 11.42 27.65 -23.17
N LYS A 808 11.40 26.35 -22.87
CA LYS A 808 11.68 25.27 -23.81
C LYS A 808 10.53 25.00 -24.78
N ASP A 809 9.29 25.16 -24.31
CA ASP A 809 8.08 24.85 -25.09
C ASP A 809 7.34 26.11 -25.61
N ASP A 810 7.89 27.30 -25.38
CA ASP A 810 7.35 28.62 -25.79
C ASP A 810 5.93 28.94 -25.23
N VAL A 811 5.45 28.19 -24.24
CA VAL A 811 4.12 28.40 -23.62
C VAL A 811 4.22 29.05 -22.25
N ARG A 812 3.62 30.25 -22.11
CA ARG A 812 3.47 30.95 -20.84
C ARG A 812 1.99 31.13 -20.49
N PRO A 813 1.40 30.30 -19.60
CA PRO A 813 0.04 30.54 -19.13
C PRO A 813 -0.01 31.88 -18.36
N PRO A 814 -1.09 32.66 -18.48
CA PRO A 814 -1.23 33.94 -17.77
C PRO A 814 -0.98 33.84 -16.26
N PHE A 815 -0.09 34.69 -15.74
CA PHE A 815 0.17 34.80 -14.31
C PHE A 815 -0.79 35.80 -13.65
N PHE A 816 -1.66 35.29 -12.79
CA PHE A 816 -2.58 36.11 -11.98
C PHE A 816 -1.90 36.55 -10.68
N LYS A 817 -2.22 37.77 -10.22
CA LYS A 817 -1.72 38.26 -8.92
C LYS A 817 -2.55 37.64 -7.79
N TYR A 818 -1.89 37.27 -6.69
CA TYR A 818 -2.58 36.71 -5.51
C TYR A 818 -3.72 37.62 -5.00
N GLU A 819 -3.48 38.95 -4.91
CA GLU A 819 -4.51 39.88 -4.42
C GLU A 819 -5.71 40.00 -5.38
N GLU A 820 -5.49 39.79 -6.69
CA GLU A 820 -6.53 39.79 -7.71
C GLU A 820 -7.44 38.57 -7.55
N LEU A 821 -6.88 37.36 -7.44
CA LEU A 821 -7.65 36.13 -7.19
C LEU A 821 -8.32 36.14 -5.81
N LYS A 822 -7.65 36.69 -4.80
CA LYS A 822 -8.21 36.86 -3.46
C LYS A 822 -9.43 37.80 -3.48
N ALA A 823 -9.35 38.94 -4.16
CA ALA A 823 -10.51 39.82 -4.33
C ALA A 823 -11.62 39.15 -5.17
N ALA A 824 -11.26 38.51 -6.29
CA ALA A 824 -12.19 37.86 -7.20
C ALA A 824 -12.96 36.67 -6.59
N THR A 825 -12.37 35.99 -5.59
CA THR A 825 -13.00 34.91 -4.80
C THR A 825 -13.69 35.41 -3.53
N GLY A 826 -13.69 36.71 -3.24
CA GLY A 826 -14.22 37.27 -1.99
C GLY A 826 -13.47 36.76 -0.76
N ASP A 827 -12.16 36.95 -0.73
CA ASP A 827 -11.23 36.45 0.30
C ASP A 827 -11.28 34.92 0.51
N PHE A 828 -11.47 34.17 -0.59
CA PHE A 828 -11.68 32.71 -0.56
C PHE A 828 -12.85 32.29 0.34
N SER A 829 -13.95 33.07 0.32
CA SER A 829 -15.15 32.79 1.10
C SER A 829 -15.73 31.41 0.81
N LYS A 830 -16.17 30.71 1.86
CA LYS A 830 -16.89 29.42 1.76
C LYS A 830 -18.18 29.50 0.91
N ARG A 831 -18.73 30.69 0.67
CA ARG A 831 -19.86 30.90 -0.26
C ARG A 831 -19.49 30.73 -1.74
N ASN A 832 -18.21 30.88 -2.06
CA ASN A 832 -17.67 30.71 -3.41
C ASN A 832 -16.92 29.38 -3.56
N GLU A 833 -16.85 28.54 -2.52
CA GLU A 833 -16.24 27.21 -2.56
C GLU A 833 -17.13 26.28 -3.41
N LEU A 834 -16.60 25.78 -4.52
CA LEU A 834 -17.26 24.85 -5.43
C LEU A 834 -17.05 23.39 -5.00
N GLY A 835 -15.96 23.10 -4.29
CA GLY A 835 -15.63 21.79 -3.78
C GLY A 835 -14.25 21.76 -3.13
N LYS A 836 -14.01 20.74 -2.30
CA LYS A 836 -12.75 20.54 -1.58
C LYS A 836 -12.32 19.07 -1.68
N GLY A 837 -11.20 18.82 -2.34
CA GLY A 837 -10.57 17.51 -2.46
C GLY A 837 -9.36 17.36 -1.54
N ALA A 838 -8.63 16.24 -1.68
CA ALA A 838 -7.41 15.98 -0.92
C ALA A 838 -6.28 16.99 -1.23
N PHE A 839 -6.17 17.44 -2.48
CA PHE A 839 -5.08 18.29 -2.97
C PHE A 839 -5.35 19.80 -2.88
N GLY A 840 -6.60 20.21 -2.62
CA GLY A 840 -6.96 21.63 -2.54
C GLY A 840 -8.45 21.93 -2.50
N ALA A 841 -8.79 23.20 -2.46
CA ALA A 841 -10.15 23.72 -2.55
C ALA A 841 -10.34 24.56 -3.82
N VAL A 842 -11.46 24.37 -4.51
CA VAL A 842 -11.79 25.08 -5.76
C VAL A 842 -12.79 26.19 -5.46
N TYR A 843 -12.51 27.40 -5.92
CA TYR A 843 -13.37 28.57 -5.70
C TYR A 843 -13.86 29.17 -7.02
N LYS A 844 -15.12 29.56 -7.07
CA LYS A 844 -15.66 30.44 -8.11
C LYS A 844 -15.07 31.84 -7.93
N ALA A 845 -14.46 32.36 -8.97
CA ALA A 845 -13.92 33.72 -8.99
C ALA A 845 -14.53 34.52 -10.14
N LYS A 846 -14.83 35.80 -9.89
CA LYS A 846 -15.18 36.76 -10.94
C LYS A 846 -14.03 37.76 -11.11
N LEU A 847 -13.33 37.66 -12.23
CA LEU A 847 -12.18 38.50 -12.55
C LEU A 847 -12.62 39.95 -12.88
N ALA A 848 -11.66 40.86 -12.92
CA ALA A 848 -11.92 42.29 -13.11
C ALA A 848 -12.50 42.64 -14.48
N ASP A 849 -12.26 41.81 -15.50
CA ASP A 849 -12.86 41.90 -16.84
C ASP A 849 -14.32 41.38 -16.88
N GLY A 850 -14.83 40.85 -15.77
CA GLY A 850 -16.15 40.27 -15.63
C GLY A 850 -16.23 38.78 -15.96
N SER A 851 -15.15 38.14 -16.42
CA SER A 851 -15.10 36.71 -16.68
C SER A 851 -15.21 35.88 -15.39
N ILE A 852 -15.75 34.67 -15.52
CA ILE A 852 -15.93 33.74 -14.39
C ILE A 852 -14.97 32.56 -14.60
N VAL A 853 -14.18 32.26 -13.57
CA VAL A 853 -13.14 31.21 -13.58
C VAL A 853 -13.23 30.35 -12.32
N ALA A 854 -12.68 29.14 -12.38
CA ALA A 854 -12.52 28.26 -11.24
C ALA A 854 -11.07 28.29 -10.74
N VAL A 855 -10.84 28.69 -9.50
CA VAL A 855 -9.51 28.81 -8.89
C VAL A 855 -9.28 27.62 -7.95
N LYS A 856 -8.50 26.63 -8.41
CA LYS A 856 -8.03 25.49 -7.60
C LYS A 856 -6.87 25.98 -6.74
N ARG A 857 -7.10 26.21 -5.44
CA ARG A 857 -6.09 26.60 -4.46
C ARG A 857 -5.57 25.34 -3.76
N LEU A 858 -4.31 25.02 -4.00
CA LEU A 858 -3.66 23.84 -3.42
C LEU A 858 -3.35 24.07 -1.94
N PHE A 859 -3.32 22.99 -1.16
CA PHE A 859 -2.82 23.05 0.21
C PHE A 859 -1.28 23.20 0.24
N ALA A 860 -0.73 23.60 1.38
CA ALA A 860 0.70 23.92 1.50
C ALA A 860 1.50 22.76 2.11
N THR A 861 2.04 21.87 1.25
CA THR A 861 3.03 20.82 1.62
C THR A 861 4.21 20.84 0.64
N GLU A 862 5.29 20.10 0.90
CA GLU A 862 6.43 20.03 -0.04
C GLU A 862 6.09 19.25 -1.33
N GLN A 863 5.25 18.20 -1.25
CA GLN A 863 4.78 17.43 -2.43
C GLN A 863 3.99 18.32 -3.42
N ASN A 864 3.19 19.27 -2.91
CA ASN A 864 2.35 20.17 -3.71
C ASN A 864 3.14 21.07 -4.71
N VAL A 865 4.47 21.12 -4.64
CA VAL A 865 5.29 21.75 -5.69
C VAL A 865 5.30 20.88 -6.95
N ALA A 866 5.62 19.60 -6.80
CA ALA A 866 5.72 18.68 -7.93
C ALA A 866 4.37 18.49 -8.62
N ASP A 867 3.28 18.38 -7.87
CA ASP A 867 1.95 18.14 -8.45
C ASP A 867 1.36 19.40 -9.09
N PHE A 868 1.61 20.58 -8.53
CA PHE A 868 1.35 21.85 -9.21
C PHE A 868 2.07 21.95 -10.55
N LEU A 869 3.35 21.54 -10.61
CA LEU A 869 4.12 21.59 -11.85
C LEU A 869 3.70 20.53 -12.86
N LYS A 870 3.39 19.30 -12.44
CA LYS A 870 2.83 18.26 -13.31
C LYS A 870 1.51 18.71 -13.93
N GLU A 871 0.54 19.12 -13.10
CA GLU A 871 -0.79 19.52 -13.58
C GLU A 871 -0.70 20.78 -14.47
N MET A 872 0.14 21.76 -14.10
CA MET A 872 0.38 22.95 -14.92
C MET A 872 1.03 22.61 -16.26
N VAL A 873 2.16 21.90 -16.28
CA VAL A 873 2.90 21.60 -17.52
C VAL A 873 2.08 20.72 -18.45
N LEU A 874 1.44 19.66 -17.95
CA LEU A 874 0.67 18.72 -18.79
C LEU A 874 -0.52 19.38 -19.48
N ILE A 875 -1.28 20.23 -18.77
CA ILE A 875 -2.49 20.84 -19.36
C ILE A 875 -2.19 22.13 -20.14
N THR A 876 -1.00 22.71 -20.00
CA THR A 876 -0.61 23.93 -20.71
C THR A 876 -0.32 23.61 -22.18
N GLY A 877 -1.23 24.04 -23.05
CA GLY A 877 -1.16 23.78 -24.50
C GLY A 877 -2.27 22.85 -25.01
N ILE A 878 -2.79 21.98 -24.14
CA ILE A 878 -3.95 21.13 -24.43
C ILE A 878 -5.18 21.99 -24.70
N LYS A 879 -5.77 21.85 -25.90
CA LYS A 879 -6.97 22.58 -26.34
C LYS A 879 -7.92 21.64 -27.06
N HIS A 880 -8.84 21.05 -26.29
CA HIS A 880 -9.89 20.19 -26.83
C HIS A 880 -11.24 20.55 -26.20
N ARG A 881 -12.34 20.43 -26.95
CA ARG A 881 -13.68 20.86 -26.49
C ARG A 881 -14.11 20.14 -25.20
N HIS A 882 -13.75 18.86 -25.11
CA HIS A 882 -14.12 17.96 -24.01
C HIS A 882 -13.07 17.82 -22.91
N LEU A 883 -12.08 18.71 -22.85
CA LEU A 883 -11.12 18.81 -21.73
C LEU A 883 -11.26 20.20 -21.08
N VAL A 884 -11.01 20.31 -19.78
CA VAL A 884 -11.04 21.60 -19.08
C VAL A 884 -9.83 22.46 -19.47
N GLN A 885 -10.05 23.71 -19.85
CA GLN A 885 -8.95 24.60 -20.23
C GLN A 885 -8.36 25.35 -19.01
N LEU A 886 -7.05 25.21 -18.80
CA LEU A 886 -6.29 26.09 -17.91
C LEU A 886 -6.18 27.50 -18.54
N LYS A 887 -6.60 28.52 -17.80
CA LYS A 887 -6.55 29.94 -18.16
C LYS A 887 -5.33 30.67 -17.57
N GLY A 888 -4.69 30.10 -16.55
CA GLY A 888 -3.50 30.69 -15.93
C GLY A 888 -3.15 30.06 -14.59
N CYS A 889 -2.16 30.63 -13.91
CA CYS A 889 -1.75 30.20 -12.57
C CYS A 889 -1.36 31.39 -11.67
N CYS A 890 -1.25 31.14 -10.37
CA CYS A 890 -0.73 32.10 -9.39
C CYS A 890 0.23 31.39 -8.45
N VAL A 891 1.44 31.96 -8.28
CA VAL A 891 2.48 31.46 -7.38
C VAL A 891 2.94 32.61 -6.49
N ARG A 892 2.78 32.48 -5.17
CA ARG A 892 3.27 33.46 -4.19
C ARG A 892 3.55 32.77 -2.85
N ASP A 893 4.78 32.85 -2.37
CA ASP A 893 5.22 32.24 -1.10
C ASP A 893 4.86 30.73 -1.04
N LYS A 894 4.02 30.33 -0.08
CA LYS A 894 3.49 28.95 0.04
C LYS A 894 2.13 28.75 -0.67
N GLN A 895 1.65 29.72 -1.44
CA GLN A 895 0.36 29.66 -2.14
C GLN A 895 0.58 29.31 -3.62
N ARG A 896 -0.01 28.19 -4.05
CA ARG A 896 -0.04 27.75 -5.45
C ARG A 896 -1.50 27.60 -5.88
N MET A 897 -1.86 28.19 -7.01
CA MET A 897 -3.22 28.16 -7.53
C MET A 897 -3.22 27.97 -9.05
N LEU A 898 -4.16 27.15 -9.53
CA LEU A 898 -4.43 26.94 -10.95
C LEU A 898 -5.80 27.54 -11.27
N VAL A 899 -5.89 28.27 -12.39
CA VAL A 899 -7.09 29.01 -12.79
C VAL A 899 -7.63 28.36 -14.06
N TYR A 900 -8.82 27.75 -13.97
CA TYR A 900 -9.50 27.05 -15.06
C TYR A 900 -10.70 27.85 -15.57
N GLU A 901 -11.20 27.48 -16.75
CA GLU A 901 -12.58 27.85 -17.12
C GLU A 901 -13.59 27.35 -16.09
N TYR A 902 -14.63 28.14 -15.85
CA TYR A 902 -15.73 27.74 -14.99
C TYR A 902 -16.78 26.98 -15.79
N ALA A 903 -17.13 25.78 -15.34
CA ALA A 903 -18.22 24.98 -15.89
C ALA A 903 -19.52 25.26 -15.12
N GLU A 904 -20.55 25.72 -15.82
CA GLU A 904 -21.74 26.30 -15.19
C GLU A 904 -22.69 25.27 -14.59
N ASN A 905 -22.74 24.04 -15.14
CA ASN A 905 -23.66 22.98 -14.73
C ASN A 905 -23.03 21.96 -13.75
N ASN A 906 -21.96 22.35 -13.05
CA ASN A 906 -21.24 21.55 -12.04
C ASN A 906 -20.66 20.24 -12.62
N ASN A 907 -20.41 19.23 -11.79
CA ASN A 907 -19.88 17.93 -12.20
C ASN A 907 -20.99 16.89 -12.43
N LEU A 908 -20.67 15.84 -13.18
CA LEU A 908 -21.60 14.78 -13.58
C LEU A 908 -22.14 13.96 -12.39
N ALA A 909 -21.39 13.83 -11.30
CA ALA A 909 -21.87 13.12 -10.10
C ALA A 909 -23.09 13.83 -9.49
N GLU A 910 -23.05 15.15 -9.38
CA GLU A 910 -24.20 15.96 -8.91
C GLU A 910 -25.38 15.90 -9.89
N ALA A 911 -25.12 15.82 -11.21
CA ALA A 911 -26.17 15.70 -12.21
C ALA A 911 -26.87 14.32 -12.25
N LEU A 912 -26.17 13.25 -11.83
CA LEU A 912 -26.74 11.90 -11.73
C LEU A 912 -27.41 11.65 -10.37
N TRP A 913 -26.77 12.04 -9.26
CA TRP A 913 -27.18 11.66 -7.90
C TRP A 913 -27.03 12.77 -6.83
N GLY A 914 -26.92 14.04 -7.24
CA GLY A 914 -26.90 15.19 -6.33
C GLY A 914 -28.21 15.38 -5.56
N LYS A 915 -28.11 15.92 -4.33
CA LYS A 915 -29.23 15.95 -3.35
C LYS A 915 -30.44 16.77 -3.79
N ASP A 916 -30.23 17.81 -4.59
CA ASP A 916 -31.29 18.76 -4.95
C ASP A 916 -32.01 18.41 -6.27
N LYS A 917 -31.53 17.42 -7.06
CA LYS A 917 -32.03 16.98 -8.39
C LYS A 917 -32.74 18.08 -9.22
N ALA A 918 -32.18 19.29 -9.26
CA ALA A 918 -32.84 20.45 -9.88
C ALA A 918 -32.99 20.31 -11.41
N PHE A 919 -32.28 19.36 -12.02
CA PHE A 919 -32.37 19.00 -13.41
C PHE A 919 -32.14 17.48 -13.57
N VAL A 920 -32.98 16.79 -14.34
CA VAL A 920 -32.82 15.36 -14.66
C VAL A 920 -32.31 15.24 -16.09
N LEU A 921 -31.11 14.67 -16.26
CA LEU A 921 -30.51 14.45 -17.58
C LEU A 921 -31.36 13.52 -18.44
N THR A 922 -31.85 14.02 -19.57
CA THR A 922 -32.49 13.24 -20.64
C THR A 922 -31.52 12.22 -21.25
N TRP A 923 -32.05 11.17 -21.90
CA TRP A 923 -31.20 10.18 -22.56
C TRP A 923 -30.24 10.80 -23.58
N THR A 924 -30.72 11.71 -24.43
CA THR A 924 -29.89 12.38 -25.44
C THR A 924 -28.74 13.19 -24.81
N GLN A 925 -28.97 13.84 -23.66
CA GLN A 925 -27.90 14.52 -22.93
C GLN A 925 -26.88 13.52 -22.37
N ARG A 926 -27.34 12.40 -21.78
CA ARG A 926 -26.46 11.34 -21.26
C ARG A 926 -25.58 10.72 -22.35
N LEU A 927 -26.16 10.44 -23.53
CA LEU A 927 -25.42 9.93 -24.68
C LEU A 927 -24.41 10.96 -25.21
N ASN A 928 -24.79 12.24 -25.33
CA ASN A 928 -23.88 13.31 -25.73
C ASN A 928 -22.72 13.52 -24.73
N ILE A 929 -22.99 13.38 -23.43
CA ILE A 929 -21.97 13.40 -22.37
C ILE A 929 -21.02 12.22 -22.54
N ALA A 930 -21.53 10.99 -22.65
CA ALA A 930 -20.71 9.78 -22.86
C ALA A 930 -19.80 9.90 -24.10
N VAL A 931 -20.37 10.26 -25.26
CA VAL A 931 -19.63 10.48 -26.51
C VAL A 931 -18.61 11.61 -26.37
N GLY A 932 -18.92 12.68 -25.63
CA GLY A 932 -18.00 13.78 -25.37
C GLY A 932 -16.78 13.35 -24.55
N ILE A 933 -16.99 12.59 -23.47
CA ILE A 933 -15.90 12.01 -22.65
C ILE A 933 -15.05 11.07 -23.51
N ALA A 934 -15.68 10.20 -24.30
CA ALA A 934 -14.96 9.26 -25.17
C ALA A 934 -14.06 9.96 -26.20
N ARG A 935 -14.55 11.06 -26.80
CA ARG A 935 -13.73 11.94 -27.67
C ARG A 935 -12.59 12.62 -26.90
N GLY A 936 -12.85 13.06 -25.66
CA GLY A 936 -11.83 13.64 -24.78
C GLY A 936 -10.69 12.68 -24.50
N LEU A 937 -10.99 11.42 -24.18
CA LEU A 937 -10.00 10.37 -23.94
C LEU A 937 -9.29 9.94 -25.23
N SER A 938 -10.03 9.77 -26.35
CA SER A 938 -9.43 9.45 -27.66
C SER A 938 -8.37 10.48 -28.06
N TYR A 939 -8.65 11.77 -27.86
CA TYR A 939 -7.67 12.84 -28.09
C TYR A 939 -6.41 12.66 -27.20
N LEU A 940 -6.58 12.40 -25.90
CA LEU A 940 -5.46 12.19 -24.97
C LEU A 940 -4.63 10.94 -25.29
N HIS A 941 -5.25 9.85 -25.75
CA HIS A 941 -4.62 8.55 -25.96
C HIS A 941 -4.02 8.35 -27.36
N GLU A 942 -4.57 9.03 -28.37
CA GLU A 942 -4.35 8.72 -29.78
C GLU A 942 -3.96 9.95 -30.64
N GLU A 943 -4.29 11.18 -30.22
CA GLU A 943 -3.91 12.42 -30.95
C GLU A 943 -2.74 13.19 -30.31
N LEU A 944 -2.46 12.98 -29.02
CA LEU A 944 -1.30 13.58 -28.34
C LEU A 944 -0.04 12.72 -28.47
N GLN A 945 1.10 13.38 -28.62
CA GLN A 945 2.43 12.77 -28.62
C GLN A 945 3.36 13.57 -27.69
N PRO A 946 3.84 13.01 -26.56
CA PRO A 946 3.46 11.70 -26.01
C PRO A 946 1.98 11.63 -25.63
N LYS A 947 1.40 10.42 -25.67
CA LYS A 947 0.01 10.21 -25.23
C LYS A 947 -0.11 10.43 -23.73
N ILE A 948 -1.29 10.81 -23.24
CA ILE A 948 -1.53 11.12 -21.81
C ILE A 948 -2.58 10.19 -21.24
N ILE A 949 -2.22 9.47 -20.17
CA ILE A 949 -3.14 8.62 -19.40
C ILE A 949 -3.61 9.42 -18.18
N HIS A 950 -4.92 9.53 -17.97
CA HIS A 950 -5.56 10.37 -16.95
C HIS A 950 -5.55 9.73 -15.55
N ARG A 951 -5.77 8.41 -15.46
CA ARG A 951 -5.71 7.57 -14.25
C ARG A 951 -6.79 7.80 -13.17
N ASP A 952 -7.60 8.85 -13.29
CA ASP A 952 -8.70 9.15 -12.35
C ASP A 952 -9.98 9.60 -13.08
N ILE A 953 -10.45 8.78 -14.03
CA ILE A 953 -11.71 9.03 -14.75
C ILE A 953 -12.90 8.55 -13.90
N LYS A 954 -13.74 9.50 -13.48
CA LYS A 954 -14.92 9.31 -12.61
C LYS A 954 -15.91 10.47 -12.76
N PRO A 955 -17.21 10.33 -12.42
CA PRO A 955 -18.21 11.39 -12.59
C PRO A 955 -17.89 12.72 -11.87
N GLN A 956 -17.16 12.70 -10.76
CA GLN A 956 -16.75 13.92 -10.05
C GLN A 956 -15.74 14.77 -10.85
N ASN A 957 -14.96 14.12 -11.72
CA ASN A 957 -13.94 14.74 -12.56
C ASN A 957 -14.45 15.08 -13.97
N ILE A 958 -15.73 14.82 -14.26
CA ILE A 958 -16.39 15.27 -15.49
C ILE A 958 -17.22 16.51 -15.17
N LEU A 959 -16.78 17.67 -15.66
CA LEU A 959 -17.50 18.93 -15.56
C LEU A 959 -18.47 19.10 -16.73
N LEU A 960 -19.54 19.87 -16.52
CA LEU A 960 -20.58 20.14 -17.51
C LEU A 960 -20.64 21.64 -17.80
N ASP A 961 -20.36 22.03 -19.04
CA ASP A 961 -20.52 23.43 -19.47
C ASP A 961 -22.01 23.82 -19.57
N LYS A 962 -22.29 25.12 -19.72
CA LYS A 962 -23.64 25.69 -19.93
C LYS A 962 -24.50 24.95 -20.96
N ASP A 963 -23.90 24.33 -21.97
CA ASP A 963 -24.56 23.65 -23.09
C ASP A 963 -24.64 22.12 -22.85
N TRP A 964 -24.33 21.67 -21.63
CA TRP A 964 -24.26 20.27 -21.17
C TRP A 964 -23.20 19.40 -21.87
N ASN A 965 -22.15 20.00 -22.45
CA ASN A 965 -21.02 19.22 -22.94
C ASN A 965 -20.12 18.78 -21.78
N ALA A 966 -19.70 17.51 -21.83
CA ALA A 966 -18.72 16.98 -20.89
C ALA A 966 -17.33 17.59 -21.11
N LYS A 967 -16.64 17.89 -20.01
CA LYS A 967 -15.25 18.36 -19.93
C LYS A 967 -14.50 17.55 -18.86
N ILE A 968 -13.49 16.77 -19.26
CA ILE A 968 -12.62 16.02 -18.35
C ILE A 968 -11.71 17.01 -17.59
N ALA A 969 -11.59 16.83 -16.28
CA ALA A 969 -10.84 17.68 -15.36
C ALA A 969 -10.03 16.87 -14.32
N ASP A 970 -9.19 17.59 -13.57
CA ASP A 970 -8.27 17.07 -12.54
C ASP A 970 -7.15 16.15 -13.06
N PHE A 971 -6.19 16.76 -13.76
CA PHE A 971 -5.03 16.09 -14.34
C PHE A 971 -3.90 15.82 -13.33
N GLY A 972 -4.15 15.94 -12.01
CA GLY A 972 -3.11 15.79 -10.97
C GLY A 972 -2.42 14.42 -10.96
N LEU A 973 -3.14 13.36 -11.35
CA LEU A 973 -2.61 12.00 -11.45
C LEU A 973 -2.13 11.61 -12.85
N ALA A 974 -2.37 12.47 -13.86
CA ALA A 974 -2.10 12.18 -15.25
C ALA A 974 -0.60 11.95 -15.52
N ARG A 975 -0.29 11.14 -16.54
CA ARG A 975 1.08 10.81 -16.94
C ARG A 975 1.23 10.81 -18.47
N PRO A 976 2.26 11.50 -19.01
CA PRO A 976 2.65 11.34 -20.40
C PRO A 976 3.38 10.00 -20.56
N VAL A 977 3.12 9.30 -21.66
CA VAL A 977 3.67 7.97 -21.95
C VAL A 977 4.06 7.92 -23.42
N ASN A 978 5.26 7.42 -23.70
CA ASN A 978 5.72 7.17 -25.06
C ASN A 978 5.13 5.86 -25.59
N GLU A 979 5.05 5.69 -26.91
CA GLU A 979 4.44 4.50 -27.52
C GLU A 979 5.13 3.18 -27.07
N ASP A 980 4.33 2.10 -27.04
CA ASP A 980 4.71 0.71 -26.77
C ASP A 980 5.18 0.31 -25.35
N ALA A 981 5.21 1.22 -24.36
CA ALA A 981 5.69 0.90 -23.00
C ALA A 981 4.59 0.78 -21.93
N THR A 982 4.33 -0.44 -21.44
CA THR A 982 3.55 -0.67 -20.19
C THR A 982 4.24 0.01 -19.01
N GLN A 983 3.55 0.93 -18.34
CA GLN A 983 4.10 1.68 -17.21
C GLN A 983 3.80 0.98 -15.90
N MET A 984 4.71 1.04 -14.93
CA MET A 984 4.44 0.66 -13.54
C MET A 984 4.35 1.92 -12.66
N ALA A 985 3.29 2.01 -11.87
CA ALA A 985 3.13 3.07 -10.89
C ALA A 985 3.83 2.68 -9.57
N THR A 986 4.74 3.53 -9.08
CA THR A 986 5.34 3.37 -7.75
C THR A 986 4.32 3.49 -6.60
N HIS A 987 3.20 4.15 -6.85
CA HIS A 987 2.01 4.16 -5.98
C HIS A 987 0.74 4.14 -6.83
N ILE A 988 -0.21 3.27 -6.48
CA ILE A 988 -1.54 3.21 -7.11
C ILE A 988 -2.34 4.43 -6.66
N GLY A 989 -2.59 5.36 -7.59
CA GLY A 989 -3.39 6.56 -7.36
C GLY A 989 -4.68 6.56 -8.19
N GLY A 990 -5.72 7.18 -7.67
CA GLY A 990 -7.03 7.36 -8.30
C GLY A 990 -8.16 6.90 -7.38
N THR A 991 -9.31 6.53 -7.94
CA THR A 991 -10.50 6.21 -7.15
C THR A 991 -10.89 4.73 -7.23
N LEU A 992 -11.00 4.09 -6.06
CA LEU A 992 -11.44 2.70 -5.93
C LEU A 992 -12.80 2.48 -6.63
N GLY A 993 -12.91 1.40 -7.40
CA GLY A 993 -14.06 1.09 -8.26
C GLY A 993 -13.86 1.42 -9.74
N TYR A 994 -12.94 2.34 -10.07
CA TYR A 994 -12.58 2.67 -11.46
C TYR A 994 -11.25 2.05 -11.90
N PHE A 995 -10.50 1.43 -10.99
CA PHE A 995 -9.25 0.73 -11.31
C PHE A 995 -9.51 -0.51 -12.16
N SER A 996 -8.71 -0.68 -13.22
CA SER A 996 -8.65 -1.94 -13.95
C SER A 996 -7.96 -3.03 -13.11
N PRO A 997 -8.25 -4.33 -13.36
CA PRO A 997 -7.65 -5.43 -12.60
C PRO A 997 -6.12 -5.39 -12.60
N GLU A 998 -5.47 -5.20 -13.75
CA GLU A 998 -4.01 -5.17 -13.87
C GLU A 998 -3.37 -3.98 -13.14
N TYR A 999 -4.08 -2.85 -13.04
CA TYR A 999 -3.61 -1.68 -12.29
C TYR A 999 -3.79 -1.85 -10.79
N ALA A 1000 -4.95 -2.38 -10.35
CA ALA A 1000 -5.21 -2.70 -8.96
C ALA A 1000 -4.31 -3.83 -8.41
N THR A 1001 -3.91 -4.76 -9.28
CA THR A 1001 -3.13 -5.96 -8.92
C THR A 1001 -1.63 -5.72 -9.01
N LEU A 1002 -1.15 -5.10 -10.09
CA LEU A 1002 0.29 -5.07 -10.43
C LEU A 1002 0.83 -3.65 -10.52
N GLY A 1003 0.02 -2.62 -10.24
CA GLY A 1003 0.38 -1.21 -10.47
C GLY A 1003 0.63 -0.86 -11.93
N MET A 1004 0.37 -1.80 -12.86
CA MET A 1004 0.63 -1.62 -14.29
C MET A 1004 -0.48 -0.82 -14.95
N PHE A 1005 -0.12 0.14 -15.81
CA PHE A 1005 -1.09 0.92 -16.56
C PHE A 1005 -0.62 1.25 -17.98
N THR A 1006 -1.59 1.25 -18.88
CA THR A 1006 -1.54 1.80 -20.25
C THR A 1006 -2.81 2.64 -20.45
N GLU A 1007 -3.10 3.13 -21.66
CA GLU A 1007 -4.38 3.81 -21.94
C GLU A 1007 -5.60 2.92 -21.63
N LYS A 1008 -5.41 1.58 -21.58
CA LYS A 1008 -6.45 0.59 -21.23
C LYS A 1008 -6.96 0.70 -19.78
N LEU A 1009 -6.24 1.37 -18.88
CA LEU A 1009 -6.75 1.73 -17.55
C LEU A 1009 -7.90 2.75 -17.69
N ASP A 1010 -7.68 3.84 -18.42
CA ASP A 1010 -8.70 4.87 -18.64
C ASP A 1010 -9.90 4.30 -19.43
N VAL A 1011 -9.67 3.38 -20.37
CA VAL A 1011 -10.75 2.65 -21.08
C VAL A 1011 -11.61 1.89 -20.07
N TYR A 1012 -11.01 1.17 -19.12
CA TYR A 1012 -11.75 0.45 -18.07
C TYR A 1012 -12.53 1.42 -17.16
N SER A 1013 -11.87 2.48 -16.68
CA SER A 1013 -12.51 3.52 -15.86
C SER A 1013 -13.69 4.18 -16.59
N TYR A 1014 -13.54 4.43 -17.90
CA TYR A 1014 -14.60 4.93 -18.77
C TYR A 1014 -15.77 3.93 -18.89
N GLY A 1015 -15.48 2.63 -19.01
CA GLY A 1015 -16.50 1.58 -19.04
C GLY A 1015 -17.35 1.56 -17.77
N VAL A 1016 -16.72 1.69 -16.59
CA VAL A 1016 -17.41 1.82 -15.30
C VAL A 1016 -18.28 3.09 -15.26
N LEU A 1017 -17.71 4.23 -15.64
CA LEU A 1017 -18.41 5.52 -15.71
C LEU A 1017 -19.63 5.46 -16.66
N LEU A 1018 -19.53 4.72 -17.77
CA LEU A 1018 -20.62 4.55 -18.72
C LEU A 1018 -21.80 3.75 -18.13
N LEU A 1019 -21.53 2.75 -17.27
CA LEU A 1019 -22.57 2.06 -16.51
C LEU A 1019 -23.28 3.01 -15.53
N GLU A 1020 -22.55 3.92 -14.86
CA GLU A 1020 -23.13 4.92 -13.96
C GLU A 1020 -24.02 5.93 -14.71
N ILE A 1021 -23.59 6.40 -15.89
CA ILE A 1021 -24.41 7.27 -16.75
C ILE A 1021 -25.75 6.61 -17.09
N VAL A 1022 -25.73 5.34 -17.53
CA VAL A 1022 -26.94 4.64 -17.97
C VAL A 1022 -27.85 4.25 -16.80
N SER A 1023 -27.28 3.83 -15.66
CA SER A 1023 -28.05 3.37 -14.49
C SER A 1023 -28.51 4.48 -13.55
N GLY A 1024 -27.83 5.64 -13.55
CA GLY A 1024 -27.99 6.67 -12.52
C GLY A 1024 -27.46 6.27 -11.14
N ARG A 1025 -26.81 5.09 -11.02
CA ARG A 1025 -26.29 4.52 -9.77
C ARG A 1025 -24.79 4.75 -9.66
N ARG A 1026 -24.25 4.67 -8.44
CA ARG A 1026 -22.80 4.67 -8.19
C ARG A 1026 -22.19 3.32 -8.57
N CYS A 1027 -20.96 3.34 -9.07
CA CYS A 1027 -20.21 2.15 -9.49
C CYS A 1027 -20.02 1.12 -8.37
N ILE A 1028 -19.82 1.62 -7.14
CA ILE A 1028 -19.88 0.84 -5.91
C ILE A 1028 -20.99 1.43 -5.04
N ASN A 1029 -22.02 0.64 -4.78
CA ASN A 1029 -23.02 0.94 -3.77
C ASN A 1029 -22.99 -0.14 -2.68
N PHE A 1030 -22.13 0.13 -1.71
CA PHE A 1030 -21.93 -0.63 -0.48
C PHE A 1030 -23.17 -0.93 0.37
N SER A 1031 -24.30 -0.26 0.12
CA SER A 1031 -25.56 -0.54 0.81
C SER A 1031 -26.44 -1.59 0.10
N LEU A 1032 -26.07 -2.03 -1.11
CA LEU A 1032 -26.72 -3.14 -1.81
C LEU A 1032 -26.15 -4.49 -1.35
N PRO A 1033 -26.91 -5.61 -1.45
CA PRO A 1033 -26.41 -6.96 -1.13
C PRO A 1033 -25.11 -7.28 -1.86
N GLU A 1034 -24.28 -8.16 -1.29
CA GLU A 1034 -22.91 -8.47 -1.74
C GLU A 1034 -22.75 -8.62 -3.27
N HIS A 1035 -23.64 -9.39 -3.90
CA HIS A 1035 -23.63 -9.60 -5.35
C HIS A 1035 -23.96 -8.33 -6.17
N ASP A 1036 -24.65 -7.36 -5.58
CA ASP A 1036 -25.12 -6.12 -6.22
C ASP A 1036 -24.30 -4.87 -5.82
N VAL A 1037 -23.32 -5.00 -4.91
CA VAL A 1037 -22.43 -3.91 -4.48
C VAL A 1037 -21.70 -3.27 -5.66
N SER A 1038 -21.25 -4.07 -6.63
CA SER A 1038 -20.51 -3.62 -7.82
C SER A 1038 -21.42 -3.56 -9.04
N LEU A 1039 -21.55 -2.37 -9.61
CA LEU A 1039 -22.36 -2.12 -10.81
C LEU A 1039 -21.83 -2.91 -12.03
N ARG A 1040 -20.51 -3.16 -12.10
CA ARG A 1040 -19.90 -4.07 -13.10
C ARG A 1040 -20.46 -5.49 -12.95
N THR A 1041 -20.48 -6.01 -11.73
CA THR A 1041 -20.96 -7.38 -11.43
C THR A 1041 -22.44 -7.53 -11.74
N VAL A 1042 -23.25 -6.52 -11.41
CA VAL A 1042 -24.69 -6.44 -11.78
C VAL A 1042 -24.87 -6.46 -13.31
N ALA A 1043 -24.13 -5.59 -14.03
CA ALA A 1043 -24.24 -5.50 -15.49
C ALA A 1043 -23.81 -6.78 -16.20
N LEU A 1044 -22.72 -7.42 -15.74
CA LEU A 1044 -22.27 -8.72 -16.25
C LEU A 1044 -23.31 -9.82 -16.00
N ARG A 1045 -23.88 -9.93 -14.79
CA ARG A 1045 -24.93 -10.92 -14.49
C ARG A 1045 -26.17 -10.72 -15.37
N LEU A 1046 -26.67 -9.49 -15.44
CA LEU A 1046 -27.84 -9.17 -16.26
C LEU A 1046 -27.57 -9.39 -17.76
N TYR A 1047 -26.33 -9.25 -18.22
CA TYR A 1047 -25.95 -9.64 -19.59
C TYR A 1047 -26.00 -11.16 -19.81
N MET A 1048 -25.51 -11.96 -18.86
CA MET A 1048 -25.62 -13.42 -18.94
C MET A 1048 -27.08 -13.91 -18.92
N GLU A 1049 -27.95 -13.21 -18.19
CA GLU A 1049 -29.39 -13.53 -18.09
C GLU A 1049 -30.25 -12.98 -19.26
N ASP A 1050 -29.65 -12.35 -20.27
CA ASP A 1050 -30.35 -11.62 -21.35
C ASP A 1050 -31.32 -10.52 -20.86
N LYS A 1051 -30.99 -9.93 -19.71
CA LYS A 1051 -31.73 -8.84 -19.03
C LYS A 1051 -30.91 -7.54 -18.91
N LEU A 1052 -29.87 -7.36 -19.74
CA LEU A 1052 -28.92 -6.23 -19.64
C LEU A 1052 -29.62 -4.85 -19.56
N LEU A 1053 -30.75 -4.67 -20.26
CA LEU A 1053 -31.52 -3.44 -20.24
C LEU A 1053 -32.02 -3.04 -18.84
N ASN A 1054 -32.14 -3.99 -17.89
CA ASN A 1054 -32.52 -3.74 -16.49
C ASN A 1054 -31.45 -2.97 -15.69
N VAL A 1055 -30.24 -2.78 -16.23
CA VAL A 1055 -29.23 -1.88 -15.66
C VAL A 1055 -29.66 -0.41 -15.77
N ALA A 1056 -30.45 -0.06 -16.79
CA ALA A 1056 -30.79 1.33 -17.10
C ALA A 1056 -31.82 1.94 -16.12
N GLU A 1057 -31.70 3.24 -15.88
CA GLU A 1057 -32.66 3.99 -15.08
C GLU A 1057 -34.05 3.95 -15.75
N SER A 1058 -35.09 3.61 -14.99
CA SER A 1058 -36.45 3.37 -15.52
C SER A 1058 -37.04 4.57 -16.28
N GLY A 1059 -36.66 5.80 -15.92
CA GLY A 1059 -37.07 7.02 -16.61
C GLY A 1059 -36.46 7.21 -18.01
N LEU A 1060 -35.36 6.52 -18.34
CA LEU A 1060 -34.72 6.55 -19.68
C LEU A 1060 -35.41 5.61 -20.66
N LEU A 1061 -35.93 4.48 -20.19
CA LEU A 1061 -36.65 3.47 -20.99
C LEU A 1061 -37.95 4.02 -21.61
N ALA A 1062 -38.48 5.11 -21.07
CA ALA A 1062 -39.63 5.84 -21.63
C ALA A 1062 -39.25 6.88 -22.72
N GLN A 1063 -37.95 7.16 -22.92
CA GLN A 1063 -37.46 8.25 -23.77
C GLN A 1063 -36.67 7.80 -25.01
N SER A 1064 -36.21 6.53 -25.06
CA SER A 1064 -35.34 6.01 -26.13
C SER A 1064 -35.66 4.55 -26.46
N PRO A 1065 -35.43 4.09 -27.71
CA PRO A 1065 -35.45 2.66 -28.04
C PRO A 1065 -34.47 1.86 -27.19
N GLY A 1066 -34.94 0.78 -26.56
CA GLY A 1066 -34.11 -0.08 -25.70
C GLY A 1066 -32.87 -0.66 -26.39
N ASP A 1067 -32.87 -0.76 -27.72
CA ASP A 1067 -31.72 -1.20 -28.52
C ASP A 1067 -30.52 -0.23 -28.44
N GLU A 1068 -30.77 1.07 -28.41
CA GLU A 1068 -29.72 2.10 -28.32
C GLU A 1068 -29.03 2.04 -26.95
N ILE A 1069 -29.83 2.00 -25.87
CA ILE A 1069 -29.36 1.81 -24.49
C ILE A 1069 -28.60 0.48 -24.35
N THR A 1070 -29.09 -0.59 -24.97
CA THR A 1070 -28.42 -1.91 -24.99
C THR A 1070 -27.07 -1.85 -25.71
N SER A 1071 -26.95 -1.08 -26.79
CA SER A 1071 -25.68 -0.87 -27.50
C SER A 1071 -24.65 -0.14 -26.62
N VAL A 1072 -25.08 0.91 -25.91
CA VAL A 1072 -24.23 1.65 -24.95
C VAL A 1072 -23.78 0.74 -23.80
N LEU A 1073 -24.67 -0.07 -23.23
CA LEU A 1073 -24.32 -1.03 -22.18
C LEU A 1073 -23.36 -2.13 -22.65
N LYS A 1074 -23.53 -2.65 -23.88
CA LYS A 1074 -22.56 -3.59 -24.50
C LYS A 1074 -21.20 -2.94 -24.72
N THR A 1075 -21.17 -1.65 -25.10
CA THR A 1075 -19.92 -0.87 -25.21
C THR A 1075 -19.23 -0.75 -23.85
N ALA A 1076 -19.98 -0.50 -22.77
CA ALA A 1076 -19.45 -0.50 -21.42
C ALA A 1076 -18.83 -1.86 -21.03
N LEU A 1077 -19.51 -2.97 -21.35
CA LEU A 1077 -19.01 -4.35 -21.09
C LEU A 1077 -17.75 -4.70 -21.92
N ALA A 1078 -17.60 -4.16 -23.12
CA ALA A 1078 -16.35 -4.27 -23.90
C ALA A 1078 -15.20 -3.46 -23.27
N CYS A 1079 -15.51 -2.36 -22.59
CA CYS A 1079 -14.51 -1.53 -21.91
C CYS A 1079 -14.04 -2.15 -20.58
N VAL A 1080 -14.90 -2.86 -19.83
CA VAL A 1080 -14.56 -3.46 -18.51
C VAL A 1080 -14.10 -4.93 -18.56
N GLN A 1081 -13.57 -5.36 -19.71
CA GLN A 1081 -12.92 -6.68 -19.88
C GLN A 1081 -11.74 -6.83 -18.92
N GLU A 1082 -11.48 -8.06 -18.47
CA GLU A 1082 -10.37 -8.33 -17.55
C GLU A 1082 -9.03 -8.26 -18.27
N ASP A 1083 -8.90 -8.87 -19.44
CA ASP A 1083 -7.74 -8.71 -20.32
C ASP A 1083 -7.71 -7.29 -20.95
N PRO A 1084 -6.68 -6.46 -20.69
CA PRO A 1084 -6.57 -5.12 -21.26
C PRO A 1084 -6.44 -5.13 -22.79
N ASN A 1085 -5.93 -6.20 -23.40
CA ASN A 1085 -5.76 -6.31 -24.85
C ASN A 1085 -7.10 -6.48 -25.58
N LYS A 1086 -8.12 -7.03 -24.90
CA LYS A 1086 -9.48 -7.20 -25.44
C LYS A 1086 -10.34 -5.94 -25.35
N ARG A 1087 -9.93 -4.95 -24.54
CA ARG A 1087 -10.62 -3.66 -24.44
C ARG A 1087 -10.42 -2.85 -25.73
N PRO A 1088 -11.43 -2.14 -26.24
CA PRO A 1088 -11.30 -1.29 -27.44
C PRO A 1088 -10.31 -0.13 -27.23
N SER A 1089 -9.94 0.57 -28.30
CA SER A 1089 -9.38 1.93 -28.23
C SER A 1089 -10.51 2.96 -27.97
N MET A 1090 -10.17 4.17 -27.56
CA MET A 1090 -11.21 5.18 -27.29
C MET A 1090 -11.83 5.72 -28.59
N SER A 1091 -11.10 5.74 -29.70
CA SER A 1091 -11.68 5.97 -31.04
C SER A 1091 -12.67 4.87 -31.46
N GLN A 1092 -12.39 3.60 -31.17
CA GLN A 1092 -13.33 2.50 -31.38
C GLN A 1092 -14.59 2.69 -30.52
N VAL A 1093 -14.44 3.06 -29.24
CA VAL A 1093 -15.58 3.39 -28.35
C VAL A 1093 -16.42 4.54 -28.90
N VAL A 1094 -15.81 5.61 -29.44
CA VAL A 1094 -16.54 6.70 -30.10
C VAL A 1094 -17.36 6.18 -31.29
N ASN A 1095 -16.79 5.29 -32.12
CA ASN A 1095 -17.49 4.70 -33.26
C ASN A 1095 -18.65 3.78 -32.84
N MET A 1096 -18.48 2.99 -31.76
CA MET A 1096 -19.52 2.13 -31.19
C MET A 1096 -20.71 2.96 -30.67
N LEU A 1097 -20.43 4.06 -29.95
CA LEU A 1097 -21.46 4.93 -29.38
C LEU A 1097 -22.15 5.85 -30.41
N THR A 1098 -21.52 6.08 -31.57
CA THR A 1098 -22.10 6.88 -32.67
C THR A 1098 -22.68 6.03 -33.80
N GLY A 1099 -22.67 4.70 -33.66
CA GLY A 1099 -23.31 3.75 -34.58
C GLY A 1099 -22.64 3.59 -35.94
N ASN A 1100 -21.37 3.97 -36.08
CA ASN A 1100 -20.78 4.30 -37.38
C ASN A 1100 -19.76 3.28 -37.95
N SER A 1101 -19.68 2.06 -37.39
CA SER A 1101 -18.86 0.99 -37.96
C SER A 1101 -19.26 -0.42 -37.50
N GLY A 1102 -19.22 -1.40 -38.39
CA GLY A 1102 -19.39 -2.83 -38.09
C GLY A 1102 -18.18 -3.48 -37.41
N VAL A 1103 -17.64 -2.85 -36.36
CA VAL A 1103 -16.50 -3.35 -35.59
C VAL A 1103 -17.03 -4.05 -34.32
N ALA A 1104 -16.94 -5.38 -34.35
CA ALA A 1104 -16.96 -6.30 -33.21
C ALA A 1104 -18.15 -6.22 -32.22
N PHE A 1105 -19.27 -6.84 -32.58
CA PHE A 1105 -20.16 -7.46 -31.57
C PHE A 1105 -19.57 -8.76 -30.98
N ASP A 1106 -18.46 -9.26 -31.53
CA ASP A 1106 -17.82 -10.52 -31.15
C ASP A 1106 -17.12 -10.47 -29.77
N ILE A 1107 -16.55 -9.32 -29.38
CA ILE A 1107 -15.85 -9.15 -28.09
C ILE A 1107 -16.76 -9.46 -26.89
N VAL A 1108 -18.04 -9.07 -26.98
CA VAL A 1108 -19.03 -9.33 -25.90
C VAL A 1108 -19.62 -10.74 -26.01
N LYS A 1109 -19.53 -11.39 -27.18
CA LYS A 1109 -20.04 -12.75 -27.42
C LYS A 1109 -19.18 -13.81 -26.73
N GLU A 1110 -17.85 -13.63 -26.74
CA GLU A 1110 -16.93 -14.51 -26.00
C GLU A 1110 -17.26 -14.61 -24.50
N LEU A 1111 -17.76 -13.55 -23.86
CA LEU A 1111 -18.15 -13.59 -22.44
C LEU A 1111 -19.19 -14.68 -22.14
N LYS A 1112 -20.15 -14.91 -23.05
CA LYS A 1112 -21.14 -16.00 -22.88
C LYS A 1112 -20.53 -17.36 -23.17
N GLU A 1113 -19.67 -17.45 -24.18
CA GLU A 1113 -19.05 -18.70 -24.63
C GLU A 1113 -18.02 -19.23 -23.61
N GLN A 1114 -17.32 -18.34 -22.90
CA GLN A 1114 -16.39 -18.71 -21.81
C GLN A 1114 -17.09 -19.38 -20.62
N ARG A 1115 -18.37 -19.10 -20.35
CA ARG A 1115 -19.13 -19.79 -19.29
C ARG A 1115 -19.69 -21.15 -19.73
N MET A 1116 -19.97 -21.36 -21.02
CA MET A 1116 -20.37 -22.68 -21.51
C MET A 1116 -19.26 -23.73 -21.27
N TRP A 1117 -17.99 -23.31 -21.33
CA TRP A 1117 -16.84 -24.14 -20.96
C TRP A 1117 -16.63 -24.35 -19.44
N LEU A 1118 -17.34 -23.62 -18.59
CA LEU A 1118 -17.28 -23.75 -17.13
C LEU A 1118 -18.47 -24.51 -16.54
N GLN A 1119 -19.64 -24.53 -17.21
CA GLN A 1119 -20.79 -25.33 -16.74
C GLN A 1119 -20.67 -26.82 -17.08
N ASP A 1120 -19.87 -27.21 -18.07
CA ASP A 1120 -19.52 -28.62 -18.35
C ASP A 1120 -18.43 -29.18 -17.40
N VAL A 1121 -17.96 -28.38 -16.42
CA VAL A 1121 -16.91 -28.76 -15.44
C VAL A 1121 -17.48 -29.03 -14.04
N ASP A 1122 -18.73 -28.67 -13.78
CA ASP A 1122 -19.42 -28.93 -12.50
C ASP A 1122 -20.04 -30.34 -12.40
N ASP A 1123 -19.94 -31.19 -13.44
CA ASP A 1123 -20.45 -32.56 -13.41
C ASP A 1123 -19.42 -33.53 -12.80
N GLU A 1124 -19.72 -34.03 -11.59
CA GLU A 1124 -18.84 -34.69 -10.61
C GLU A 1124 -18.35 -36.11 -11.02
N SER A 1125 -17.99 -36.32 -12.29
CA SER A 1125 -17.66 -37.64 -12.86
C SER A 1125 -16.35 -37.73 -13.65
N THR A 1126 -15.66 -36.62 -13.92
CA THR A 1126 -14.43 -36.58 -14.75
C THR A 1126 -13.12 -36.35 -13.96
N LEU A 1127 -13.18 -36.30 -12.63
CA LEU A 1127 -12.03 -36.11 -11.72
C LEU A 1127 -11.14 -37.35 -11.54
N SER A 1128 -11.01 -38.17 -12.60
CA SER A 1128 -10.11 -39.33 -12.69
C SER A 1128 -9.27 -39.40 -13.97
N SER A 1129 -9.40 -38.42 -14.88
CA SER A 1129 -8.64 -38.37 -16.15
C SER A 1129 -7.69 -37.18 -16.30
N PHE A 1130 -7.70 -36.22 -15.37
CA PHE A 1130 -6.88 -35.00 -15.44
C PHE A 1130 -5.54 -35.07 -14.67
N SER A 1131 -5.16 -36.24 -14.15
CA SER A 1131 -3.77 -36.50 -13.69
C SER A 1131 -2.78 -36.69 -14.85
N ASP A 1132 -3.26 -37.05 -16.05
CA ASP A 1132 -2.43 -37.61 -17.12
C ASP A 1132 -2.11 -36.61 -18.27
N LEU A 1133 -2.44 -35.32 -18.09
CA LEU A 1133 -2.21 -34.28 -19.09
C LEU A 1133 -1.20 -33.19 -18.68
N ARG A 1134 -0.45 -33.40 -17.58
CA ARG A 1134 0.68 -32.53 -17.19
C ARG A 1134 2.08 -33.06 -17.55
N GLU A 1135 2.15 -34.19 -18.27
CA GLU A 1135 3.39 -34.77 -18.83
C GLU A 1135 3.44 -34.71 -20.38
N ARG A 1136 2.66 -33.83 -21.02
CA ARG A 1136 2.60 -33.71 -22.49
C ARG A 1136 2.79 -32.30 -23.03
N GLU A 1137 3.88 -31.63 -22.63
CA GLU A 1137 4.50 -30.64 -23.51
C GLU A 1137 6.02 -30.49 -23.34
N ASP A 1138 6.70 -31.56 -22.89
CA ASP A 1138 8.16 -31.63 -22.94
C ASP A 1138 8.60 -32.84 -23.82
N ARG A 1139 9.46 -32.53 -24.80
CA ARG A 1139 10.18 -33.43 -25.73
C ARG A 1139 9.40 -34.16 -26.84
N SER A 1140 9.61 -33.68 -28.07
CA SER A 1140 9.59 -34.52 -29.29
C SER A 1140 10.75 -34.22 -30.27
N LEU A 1141 11.98 -34.19 -29.74
CA LEU A 1141 13.25 -34.40 -30.45
C LEU A 1141 14.18 -35.18 -29.48
N LEU A 1142 14.81 -36.33 -29.77
CA LEU A 1142 14.97 -37.13 -30.99
C LEU A 1142 15.02 -38.66 -30.67
N TYR A 1143 14.57 -39.46 -31.64
CA TYR A 1143 14.96 -40.84 -32.02
C TYR A 1143 15.52 -41.90 -31.02
N SER A 1144 14.84 -43.06 -31.02
CA SER A 1144 15.34 -44.46 -30.90
C SER A 1144 16.13 -44.89 -29.63
N SER A 1145 15.86 -46.03 -28.99
CA SER A 1145 15.63 -47.35 -29.60
C SER A 1145 14.92 -48.37 -28.70
N SER A 1146 13.89 -49.02 -29.24
CA SER A 1146 13.48 -50.44 -29.08
C SER A 1146 13.82 -51.26 -27.81
N SER A 1147 12.75 -51.84 -27.22
CA SER A 1147 12.63 -53.26 -26.76
C SER A 1147 13.50 -53.78 -25.60
N SER A 1148 13.04 -54.62 -24.67
CA SER A 1148 11.69 -55.20 -24.45
C SER A 1148 11.68 -56.08 -23.19
N GLY A 1149 10.58 -56.04 -22.41
CA GLY A 1149 10.13 -57.13 -21.52
C GLY A 1149 11.02 -57.50 -20.31
N GLY A 1150 10.48 -57.86 -19.14
CA GLY A 1150 9.08 -57.88 -18.73
C GLY A 1150 8.89 -58.72 -17.45
N ALA A 1151 7.73 -58.52 -16.81
CA ALA A 1151 7.06 -59.44 -15.88
C ALA A 1151 7.65 -59.71 -14.45
N LEU A 1152 6.78 -59.37 -13.49
CA LEU A 1152 6.40 -60.16 -12.28
C LEU A 1152 7.18 -60.09 -10.95
N ARG A 1153 6.39 -59.71 -9.93
CA ARG A 1153 6.30 -60.24 -8.54
C ARG A 1153 7.38 -59.91 -7.49
N THR A 1154 6.96 -59.07 -6.55
CA THR A 1154 6.86 -59.35 -5.10
C THR A 1154 7.77 -60.45 -4.50
N THR A 1155 8.66 -60.08 -3.56
CA THR A 1155 8.47 -60.37 -2.11
C THR A 1155 9.49 -59.62 -1.23
N GLN A 1156 9.17 -59.51 0.07
CA GLN A 1156 10.05 -59.04 1.17
C GLN A 1156 11.32 -59.95 1.31
N LEU A 1157 12.43 -59.55 1.95
CA LEU A 1157 12.58 -59.51 3.42
C LEU A 1157 13.97 -58.99 3.86
N SER A 1158 13.96 -58.18 4.94
CA SER A 1158 14.88 -58.11 6.10
C SER A 1158 16.40 -58.41 6.02
N ASP A 1159 17.14 -57.51 6.69
CA ASP A 1159 18.28 -57.78 7.61
C ASP A 1159 19.58 -58.43 7.11
N MET A 1160 20.70 -57.68 7.20
CA MET A 1160 21.56 -57.73 8.40
C MET A 1160 22.66 -56.64 8.40
N LYS A 1161 23.03 -56.17 9.60
CA LYS A 1161 24.27 -55.41 9.85
C LYS A 1161 25.49 -56.36 9.73
N PRO A 1162 26.70 -55.82 9.49
CA PRO A 1162 27.54 -55.53 10.65
C PRO A 1162 28.28 -54.18 10.58
N ARG A 1163 28.57 -53.62 11.77
CA ARG A 1163 29.63 -52.61 11.95
C ARG A 1163 31.00 -53.20 11.60
N TRP A 1164 31.99 -52.35 11.35
CA TRP A 1164 33.26 -52.31 12.12
C TRP A 1164 33.79 -50.86 12.10
N SER A 1165 34.76 -50.53 12.96
CA SER A 1165 34.94 -49.17 13.47
C SER A 1165 36.38 -48.77 13.81
N SER A 1166 36.68 -47.47 13.70
CA SER A 1166 37.83 -46.76 14.33
C SER A 1166 39.23 -47.10 13.77
N ARG A 1167 40.32 -46.33 13.93
CA ARG A 1167 40.71 -45.17 14.80
C ARG A 1167 41.79 -44.39 14.00
N ALA A 1168 41.78 -43.06 13.88
CA ALA A 1168 42.29 -42.04 14.80
C ALA A 1168 43.83 -41.81 14.81
N MET A 1169 44.22 -40.53 14.82
CA MET A 1169 45.56 -39.91 15.04
C MET A 1169 46.63 -39.99 13.93
N SER A 1170 46.73 -38.89 13.17
CA SER A 1170 47.82 -37.91 13.32
C SER A 1170 47.30 -36.50 13.02
#